data_AF-A0A6P3W3P7-F1
#
_entry.id   AF-A0A6P3W3P7-F1
#
_cell.length_a   1.000
_cell.length_b   1.000
_cell.length_c   1.000
_cell.angle_alpha   90.00
_cell.angle_beta   90.00
_cell.angle_gamma   90.00
#
_symmetry.space_group_name_H-M   'P 1'
#
loop_
_entity.id
_entity.type
_entity.pdbx_description
1 polymer ?
#
loop_
_entity_poly.entity_id
_entity_poly.type
_entity_poly.pdbx_seq_one_letter_code
_entity_poly.pdbx_strand_id
1 'polypeptide(L)'
;MSALVASSITKTLCTNQGCLTFRQVDQSLRQSMTVAKEVLFAVLSDETKFFIAQGEETPCDLNGLRPDSLIIAKTNLRICQNLKCDNCEDLHLCRYFVSGQCRFGAKCKNPHAADSPANRALLQRAGLGVLSDQELCCLLLQNDPYLLPEICSHYNRGIGEHGSCRFQSKCTSLHVCQHFLLGDCKFGAACKRAHTFDSGSMKILSGRGLSPENSRNIHLIYKNRLLIGGHGERHAVKEAEKPPPAVRQLSNTSVSEADRNEICLYFIRRSCSFKDKCIRVHHRLPYKWQILDRDGVTWKDLSEQEEVERSYCNPENDSSFGPQPVNFLTMTCAGSPVRRLSTASSVTKSPHFILTTEWRWYWLDDQGGWNEYGLESEPKRLATITSQTLENIYLAEVEDEVHFSSAGHKYVLHLKEMYQQNMKHRTRREIRRRPHFISSEDVEKKLKSGSTEVSSSSLDVPAHWDKTALPSHTYKLVPLSSSSGEFQRVENLFRRTMQRSTVHSIQRMQNPSLWRVFQWQKDRMKERAGRGDAREMELFHGTEQALLEAICEQNFDWRICGVHGSHYGKGSYFARDASYSNKYSALGGGGGGKKIMFVATVLVGDYIKGRSAYLRPPAREKGKGFYDSCVDSVSNPSIFVIFEKHQVYPEFIVEYS
;
A
#
# COMPACT_ATOMS: atom_id res chain seq x y z
N MET A 1 35.79 5.87 -20.25
CA MET A 1 35.67 4.44 -20.59
C MET A 1 34.28 3.90 -20.27
N SER A 2 33.78 3.98 -19.02
CA SER A 2 32.48 3.43 -18.62
C SER A 2 31.26 3.95 -19.40
N ALA A 3 31.23 5.24 -19.77
CA ALA A 3 30.14 5.80 -20.59
C ALA A 3 30.09 5.22 -22.01
N LEU A 4 31.26 4.99 -22.63
CA LEU A 4 31.35 4.36 -23.96
C LEU A 4 30.91 2.90 -23.91
N VAL A 5 31.32 2.16 -22.86
CA VAL A 5 30.89 0.78 -22.62
C VAL A 5 29.36 0.74 -22.43
N ALA A 6 28.80 1.63 -21.61
CA ALA A 6 27.35 1.71 -21.39
C ALA A 6 26.58 1.96 -22.69
N SER A 7 27.00 2.96 -23.48
CA SER A 7 26.37 3.26 -24.77
C SER A 7 26.50 2.10 -25.77
N SER A 8 27.64 1.38 -25.78
CA SER A 8 27.82 0.19 -26.60
C SER A 8 26.88 -0.94 -26.19
N ILE A 9 26.74 -1.21 -24.89
CA ILE A 9 25.81 -2.23 -24.37
C ILE A 9 24.37 -1.85 -24.73
N THR A 10 23.96 -0.61 -24.44
CA THR A 10 22.61 -0.15 -24.77
C THR A 10 22.31 -0.31 -26.26
N LYS A 11 23.24 0.07 -27.14
CA LYS A 11 23.10 -0.14 -28.58
C LYS A 11 22.92 -1.62 -28.92
N THR A 12 23.82 -2.48 -28.47
CA THR A 12 23.74 -3.94 -28.70
C THR A 12 22.41 -4.52 -28.24
N LEU A 13 21.90 -4.11 -27.07
CA LEU A 13 20.60 -4.56 -26.57
C LEU A 13 19.46 -4.08 -27.47
N CYS A 14 19.44 -2.79 -27.85
CA CYS A 14 18.40 -2.22 -28.71
C CYS A 14 18.38 -2.81 -30.12
N THR A 15 19.55 -3.13 -30.70
CA THR A 15 19.63 -3.88 -31.97
C THR A 15 19.02 -5.28 -31.83
N ASN A 16 19.05 -5.85 -30.63
CA ASN A 16 18.51 -7.17 -30.29
C ASN A 16 17.20 -7.08 -29.49
N GLN A 17 16.27 -6.24 -29.94
CA GLN A 17 14.90 -6.14 -29.38
C GLN A 17 14.84 -5.72 -27.89
N GLY A 18 15.88 -5.04 -27.41
CA GLY A 18 15.93 -4.41 -26.10
C GLY A 18 16.43 -5.31 -24.98
N CYS A 19 16.82 -6.57 -25.24
CA CYS A 19 17.39 -7.47 -24.24
C CYS A 19 18.26 -8.59 -24.83
N LEU A 20 19.25 -9.07 -24.06
CA LEU A 20 20.09 -10.23 -24.38
C LEU A 20 20.53 -10.94 -23.10
N THR A 21 20.95 -12.20 -23.20
CA THR A 21 21.63 -12.86 -22.08
C THR A 21 23.00 -12.24 -21.82
N PHE A 22 23.50 -12.32 -20.59
CA PHE A 22 24.80 -11.80 -20.20
C PHE A 22 25.92 -12.39 -21.07
N ARG A 23 25.87 -13.69 -21.37
CA ARG A 23 26.79 -14.36 -22.31
C ARG A 23 26.83 -13.68 -23.67
N GLN A 24 25.67 -13.36 -24.24
CA GLN A 24 25.59 -12.71 -25.55
C GLN A 24 26.10 -11.26 -25.51
N VAL A 25 25.83 -10.54 -24.42
CA VAL A 25 26.37 -9.19 -24.20
C VAL A 25 27.90 -9.21 -24.10
N ASP A 26 28.46 -10.10 -23.28
CA ASP A 26 29.91 -10.24 -23.11
C ASP A 26 30.61 -10.66 -24.42
N GLN A 27 30.05 -11.62 -25.16
CA GLN A 27 30.57 -12.03 -26.47
C GLN A 27 30.55 -10.89 -27.50
N SER A 28 29.45 -10.13 -27.57
CA SER A 28 29.33 -8.99 -28.50
C SER A 28 30.28 -7.84 -28.15
N LEU A 29 30.48 -7.58 -26.84
CA LEU A 29 31.44 -6.57 -26.40
C LEU A 29 32.88 -6.96 -26.73
N ARG A 30 33.27 -8.22 -26.51
CA ARG A 30 34.64 -8.70 -26.82
C ARG A 30 35.01 -8.56 -28.30
N GLN A 31 34.03 -8.58 -29.20
CA GLN A 31 34.25 -8.37 -30.63
C GLN A 31 34.51 -6.89 -30.99
N SER A 32 34.08 -5.95 -30.15
CA SER A 32 34.16 -4.51 -30.44
C SER A 32 35.15 -3.75 -29.56
N MET A 33 35.44 -4.23 -28.35
CA MET A 33 36.37 -3.58 -27.41
C MET A 33 36.86 -4.53 -26.31
N THR A 34 38.05 -4.23 -25.75
CA THR A 34 38.55 -4.91 -24.55
C THR A 34 38.06 -4.17 -23.30
N VAL A 35 37.28 -4.85 -22.46
CA VAL A 35 36.71 -4.29 -21.22
C VAL A 35 37.05 -5.21 -20.05
N ALA A 36 37.59 -4.65 -18.97
CA ALA A 36 37.82 -5.37 -17.72
C ALA A 36 36.48 -5.82 -17.11
N LYS A 37 36.42 -7.02 -16.51
CA LYS A 37 35.18 -7.60 -15.97
C LYS A 37 34.54 -6.69 -14.91
N GLU A 38 35.34 -6.00 -14.12
CA GLU A 38 34.92 -5.08 -13.06
C GLU A 38 34.21 -3.85 -13.63
N VAL A 39 34.72 -3.32 -14.76
CA VAL A 39 34.12 -2.17 -15.45
C VAL A 39 32.79 -2.56 -16.10
N LEU A 40 32.74 -3.75 -16.73
CA LEU A 40 31.50 -4.28 -17.30
C LEU A 40 30.42 -4.45 -16.22
N PHE A 41 30.78 -5.03 -15.08
CA PHE A 41 29.87 -5.21 -13.95
C PHE A 41 29.37 -3.87 -13.41
N ALA A 42 30.27 -2.92 -13.13
CA ALA A 42 29.91 -1.60 -12.63
C ALA A 42 28.97 -0.84 -13.58
N VAL A 43 29.14 -1.00 -14.89
CA VAL A 43 28.22 -0.42 -15.89
C VAL A 43 26.85 -1.10 -15.87
N LEU A 44 26.79 -2.43 -15.78
CA LEU A 44 25.54 -3.18 -15.73
C LEU A 44 24.77 -2.96 -14.41
N SER A 45 25.45 -2.57 -13.33
CA SER A 45 24.82 -2.19 -12.06
C SER A 45 24.08 -0.83 -12.09
N ASP A 46 24.16 -0.07 -13.18
CA ASP A 46 23.40 1.18 -13.34
C ASP A 46 21.91 0.87 -13.60
N GLU A 47 21.12 0.82 -12.52
CA GLU A 47 19.68 0.53 -12.55
C GLU A 47 18.86 1.54 -13.35
N THR A 48 19.43 2.72 -13.67
CA THR A 48 18.77 3.72 -14.53
C THR A 48 18.84 3.35 -16.01
N LYS A 49 19.80 2.49 -16.39
CA LYS A 49 20.09 2.10 -17.78
C LYS A 49 19.87 0.62 -18.07
N PHE A 50 19.98 -0.24 -17.06
CA PHE A 50 19.83 -1.68 -17.23
C PHE A 50 18.97 -2.29 -16.14
N PHE A 51 18.27 -3.37 -16.50
CA PHE A 51 17.63 -4.29 -15.57
C PHE A 51 18.19 -5.68 -15.79
N ILE A 52 18.43 -6.40 -14.71
CA ILE A 52 19.04 -7.73 -14.74
C ILE A 52 18.06 -8.72 -14.12
N ALA A 53 17.47 -9.58 -14.95
CA ALA A 53 16.78 -10.77 -14.48
C ALA A 53 17.79 -11.92 -14.34
N GLN A 54 17.99 -12.39 -13.11
CA GLN A 54 18.94 -13.46 -12.81
C GLN A 54 18.53 -14.78 -13.46
N GLY A 55 19.51 -15.46 -14.07
CA GLY A 55 19.34 -16.77 -14.67
C GLY A 55 19.48 -17.93 -13.68
N GLU A 56 19.41 -19.16 -14.17
CA GLU A 56 19.49 -20.40 -13.41
C GLU A 56 20.80 -21.18 -13.65
N GLU A 57 21.57 -20.84 -14.69
CA GLU A 57 22.78 -21.56 -15.10
C GLU A 57 23.94 -21.43 -14.09
N THR A 58 24.69 -22.51 -13.90
CA THR A 58 25.93 -22.58 -13.09
C THR A 58 27.11 -22.99 -13.98
N PRO A 59 28.35 -22.54 -13.69
CA PRO A 59 28.79 -21.75 -12.53
C PRO A 59 28.48 -20.26 -12.64
N CYS A 60 28.41 -19.60 -11.48
CA CYS A 60 28.26 -18.15 -11.36
C CYS A 60 29.63 -17.49 -11.58
N ASP A 61 29.73 -16.45 -12.41
CA ASP A 61 30.96 -15.65 -12.49
C ASP A 61 31.28 -15.01 -11.12
N LEU A 62 32.55 -14.68 -10.89
CA LEU A 62 33.09 -14.16 -9.61
C LEU A 62 32.30 -12.97 -8.99
N ASN A 63 31.50 -12.26 -9.78
CA ASN A 63 30.70 -11.09 -9.35
C ASN A 63 29.19 -11.34 -9.25
N GLY A 64 28.71 -12.58 -9.36
CA GLY A 64 27.30 -12.91 -9.10
C GLY A 64 26.34 -12.85 -10.30
N LEU A 65 26.80 -12.49 -11.50
CA LEU A 65 26.02 -12.59 -12.74
C LEU A 65 26.19 -13.97 -13.38
N ARG A 66 25.07 -14.60 -13.74
CA ARG A 66 25.08 -15.90 -14.43
C ARG A 66 25.08 -15.71 -15.95
N PRO A 67 25.71 -16.59 -16.73
CA PRO A 67 25.77 -16.46 -18.19
C PRO A 67 24.41 -16.31 -18.89
N ASP A 68 23.37 -16.95 -18.35
CA ASP A 68 22.00 -16.91 -18.84
C ASP A 68 21.14 -15.76 -18.27
N SER A 69 21.71 -14.91 -17.40
CA SER A 69 21.00 -13.75 -16.86
C SER A 69 20.57 -12.82 -17.99
N LEU A 70 19.31 -12.41 -18.00
CA LEU A 70 18.76 -11.54 -19.03
C LEU A 70 19.03 -10.08 -18.67
N ILE A 71 19.76 -9.38 -19.53
CA ILE A 71 20.06 -7.96 -19.46
C ILE A 71 19.07 -7.21 -20.34
N ILE A 72 18.35 -6.25 -19.77
CA ILE A 72 17.30 -5.49 -20.45
C ILE A 72 17.65 -4.00 -20.42
N ALA A 73 17.53 -3.33 -21.58
CA ALA A 73 17.81 -1.90 -21.68
C ALA A 73 16.67 -1.04 -21.08
N LYS A 74 17.05 -0.08 -20.25
CA LYS A 74 16.16 0.87 -19.57
C LYS A 74 16.47 2.30 -19.94
N THR A 75 15.43 3.14 -19.84
CA THR A 75 15.56 4.59 -19.91
C THR A 75 14.43 5.26 -19.12
N ASN A 76 14.73 6.45 -18.59
CA ASN A 76 13.74 7.31 -17.95
C ASN A 76 13.09 8.31 -18.92
N LEU A 77 13.57 8.41 -20.17
CA LEU A 77 12.96 9.29 -21.17
C LEU A 77 11.58 8.77 -21.58
N ARG A 78 10.63 9.69 -21.76
CA ARG A 78 9.26 9.42 -22.22
C ARG A 78 8.92 10.28 -23.42
N ILE A 79 7.84 9.96 -24.12
CA ILE A 79 7.31 10.81 -25.19
C ILE A 79 6.45 11.92 -24.60
N CYS A 80 6.74 13.15 -25.00
CA CYS A 80 5.96 14.30 -24.61
C CYS A 80 4.53 14.20 -25.18
N GLN A 81 3.54 14.30 -24.30
CA GLN A 81 2.13 14.27 -24.68
C GLN A 81 1.59 15.66 -25.09
N ASN A 82 2.39 16.72 -24.95
CA ASN A 82 2.02 18.10 -25.31
C ASN A 82 3.05 18.73 -26.25
N LEU A 83 2.71 18.86 -27.53
CA LEU A 83 3.61 19.40 -28.58
C LEU A 83 3.92 20.90 -28.44
N LYS A 84 3.24 21.60 -27.54
CA LYS A 84 3.45 23.02 -27.24
C LYS A 84 3.99 23.15 -25.81
N CYS A 85 5.26 22.81 -25.63
CA CYS A 85 5.95 23.03 -24.37
C CYS A 85 7.37 23.55 -24.61
N ASP A 86 7.76 24.52 -23.78
CA ASP A 86 9.10 25.11 -23.77
C ASP A 86 9.94 24.41 -22.68
N ASN A 87 11.21 24.10 -22.98
CA ASN A 87 12.13 23.42 -22.06
C ASN A 87 11.62 22.05 -21.55
N CYS A 88 11.05 21.22 -22.43
CA CYS A 88 10.56 19.89 -22.07
C CYS A 88 11.70 18.92 -21.71
N GLU A 89 11.48 18.09 -20.70
CA GLU A 89 12.38 16.98 -20.35
C GLU A 89 12.02 15.65 -21.06
N ASP A 90 10.92 15.64 -21.82
CA ASP A 90 10.45 14.49 -22.60
C ASP A 90 10.76 14.65 -24.11
N LEU A 91 10.81 13.51 -24.82
CA LEU A 91 11.09 13.46 -26.24
C LEU A 91 9.89 13.91 -27.07
N HIS A 92 10.11 14.88 -27.95
CA HIS A 92 9.12 15.29 -28.95
C HIS A 92 9.19 14.33 -30.14
N LEU A 93 8.39 13.28 -30.08
CA LEU A 93 8.29 12.26 -31.13
C LEU A 93 6.84 11.87 -31.38
N CYS A 94 6.54 11.52 -32.62
CA CYS A 94 5.24 10.95 -32.96
C CYS A 94 5.09 9.57 -32.32
N ARG A 95 4.08 9.40 -31.44
CA ARG A 95 3.79 8.09 -30.84
C ARG A 95 3.60 6.97 -31.87
N TYR A 96 2.99 7.28 -33.01
CA TYR A 96 2.73 6.30 -34.07
C TYR A 96 3.98 5.96 -34.88
N PHE A 97 4.94 6.89 -34.98
CA PHE A 97 6.25 6.61 -35.53
C PHE A 97 7.00 5.64 -34.61
N VAL A 98 6.98 5.89 -33.30
CA VAL A 98 7.61 5.00 -32.31
C VAL A 98 6.98 3.61 -32.30
N SER A 99 5.65 3.51 -32.47
CA SER A 99 4.96 2.23 -32.63
C SER A 99 5.21 1.53 -33.99
N GLY A 100 5.93 2.18 -34.92
CA GLY A 100 6.35 1.65 -36.21
C GLY A 100 5.38 1.87 -37.36
N GLN A 101 4.27 2.60 -37.16
CA GLN A 101 3.30 2.85 -38.22
C GLN A 101 2.56 4.20 -38.04
N CYS A 102 3.16 5.29 -38.56
CA CYS A 102 2.48 6.57 -38.69
C CYS A 102 1.81 6.72 -40.06
N ARG A 103 0.48 6.80 -40.09
CA ARG A 103 -0.30 6.96 -41.33
C ARG A 103 -0.06 8.27 -42.08
N PHE A 104 0.49 9.27 -41.41
CA PHE A 104 0.73 10.60 -41.99
C PHE A 104 2.14 10.76 -42.61
N GLY A 105 3.07 9.83 -42.35
CA GLY A 105 4.43 9.87 -42.91
C GLY A 105 5.08 11.25 -42.74
N ALA A 106 5.68 11.77 -43.81
CA ALA A 106 6.31 13.09 -43.84
C ALA A 106 5.34 14.27 -43.58
N LYS A 107 4.01 14.07 -43.70
CA LYS A 107 2.99 15.09 -43.42
C LYS A 107 2.55 15.10 -41.96
N CYS A 108 3.18 14.31 -41.09
CA CYS A 108 2.83 14.27 -39.68
C CYS A 108 3.19 15.59 -38.99
N LYS A 109 2.29 16.10 -38.14
CA LYS A 109 2.54 17.29 -37.31
C LYS A 109 3.53 17.02 -36.18
N ASN A 110 3.78 15.74 -35.87
CA ASN A 110 4.68 15.30 -34.81
C ASN A 110 6.01 14.88 -35.43
N PRO A 111 7.16 15.22 -34.82
CA PRO A 111 8.47 14.87 -35.36
C PRO A 111 8.67 13.36 -35.49
N HIS A 112 9.31 12.92 -36.58
CA HIS A 112 9.71 11.54 -36.85
C HIS A 112 11.24 11.33 -36.78
N ALA A 113 11.99 12.33 -36.31
CA ALA A 113 13.44 12.25 -36.19
C ALA A 113 13.83 12.35 -34.71
N ALA A 114 14.49 11.32 -34.18
CA ALA A 114 14.93 11.32 -32.79
C ALA A 114 16.01 12.36 -32.53
N ASP A 115 16.87 12.63 -33.50
CA ASP A 115 18.03 13.52 -33.39
C ASP A 115 17.73 15.01 -33.60
N SER A 116 16.44 15.38 -33.59
CA SER A 116 15.98 16.76 -33.71
C SER A 116 16.67 17.68 -32.68
N PRO A 117 16.86 18.98 -32.97
CA PRO A 117 17.52 19.90 -32.05
C PRO A 117 16.92 19.90 -30.63
N ALA A 118 15.60 19.72 -30.53
CA ALA A 118 14.86 19.65 -29.26
C ALA A 118 15.21 18.39 -28.44
N ASN A 119 15.45 17.26 -29.10
CA ASN A 119 15.69 15.98 -28.43
C ASN A 119 17.19 15.70 -28.22
N ARG A 120 18.07 16.31 -29.02
CA ARG A 120 19.52 16.03 -29.02
C ARG A 120 20.17 16.19 -27.65
N ALA A 121 19.86 17.27 -26.94
CA ALA A 121 20.40 17.49 -25.59
C ALA A 121 19.94 16.42 -24.58
N LEU A 122 18.66 15.98 -24.68
CA LEU A 122 18.10 14.93 -23.84
C LEU A 122 18.74 13.58 -24.12
N LEU A 123 18.88 13.22 -25.41
CA LEU A 123 19.51 11.98 -25.83
C LEU A 123 20.99 11.92 -25.44
N GLN A 124 21.73 13.02 -25.56
CA GLN A 124 23.12 13.10 -25.13
C GLN A 124 23.27 12.95 -23.61
N ARG A 125 22.45 13.66 -22.83
CA ARG A 125 22.42 13.51 -21.35
C ARG A 125 22.09 12.09 -20.90
N ALA A 126 21.19 11.42 -21.61
CA ALA A 126 20.82 10.04 -21.31
C ALA A 126 21.83 9.00 -21.84
N GLY A 127 22.85 9.40 -22.60
CA GLY A 127 23.81 8.50 -23.23
C GLY A 127 23.25 7.69 -24.41
N LEU A 128 22.15 8.16 -25.00
CA LEU A 128 21.40 7.51 -26.09
C LEU A 128 21.63 8.15 -27.47
N GLY A 129 22.51 9.15 -27.57
CA GLY A 129 22.79 9.86 -28.82
C GLY A 129 23.44 9.01 -29.92
N VAL A 130 23.86 7.77 -29.62
CA VAL A 130 24.46 6.82 -30.57
C VAL A 130 23.45 5.86 -31.21
N LEU A 131 22.20 5.87 -30.73
CA LEU A 131 21.13 5.01 -31.21
C LEU A 131 20.53 5.57 -32.50
N SER A 132 20.23 4.70 -33.44
CA SER A 132 19.35 4.98 -34.57
C SER A 132 17.92 5.18 -34.11
N ASP A 133 17.08 5.78 -34.96
CA ASP A 133 15.65 5.94 -34.69
C ASP A 133 14.97 4.61 -34.35
N GLN A 134 15.30 3.53 -35.08
CA GLN A 134 14.73 2.20 -34.85
C GLN A 134 15.12 1.63 -33.48
N GLU A 135 16.39 1.75 -33.10
CA GLU A 135 16.91 1.31 -31.81
C GLU A 135 16.28 2.10 -30.65
N LEU A 136 16.14 3.42 -30.81
CA LEU A 136 15.46 4.26 -29.81
C LEU A 136 13.98 3.91 -29.71
N CYS A 137 13.29 3.68 -30.83
CA CYS A 137 11.88 3.30 -30.82
C CYS A 137 11.65 1.97 -30.08
N CYS A 138 12.53 0.99 -30.30
CA CYS A 138 12.54 -0.27 -29.55
C CYS A 138 12.68 -0.02 -28.04
N LEU A 139 13.65 0.81 -27.64
CA LEU A 139 13.88 1.15 -26.23
C LEU A 139 12.66 1.83 -25.60
N LEU A 140 12.05 2.79 -26.30
CA LEU A 140 10.88 3.52 -25.81
C LEU A 140 9.65 2.62 -25.68
N LEU A 141 9.41 1.70 -26.63
CA LEU A 141 8.24 0.81 -26.60
C LEU A 141 8.16 -0.07 -25.36
N GLN A 142 9.31 -0.51 -24.81
CA GLN A 142 9.35 -1.32 -23.59
C GLN A 142 9.44 -0.51 -22.29
N ASN A 143 9.75 0.80 -22.36
CA ASN A 143 9.98 1.66 -21.20
C ASN A 143 8.87 2.70 -20.96
N ASP A 144 8.19 3.18 -22.00
CA ASP A 144 7.18 4.25 -21.90
C ASP A 144 5.76 3.65 -21.79
N PRO A 145 5.07 3.81 -20.63
CA PRO A 145 3.73 3.27 -20.45
C PRO A 145 2.67 3.86 -21.38
N TYR A 146 2.89 5.06 -21.93
CA TYR A 146 1.94 5.76 -22.80
C TYR A 146 1.75 5.06 -24.16
N LEU A 147 2.78 4.35 -24.64
CA LEU A 147 2.85 3.83 -26.00
C LEU A 147 1.95 2.60 -26.24
N LEU A 148 1.93 1.68 -25.28
CA LEU A 148 1.22 0.41 -25.40
C LEU A 148 0.14 0.25 -24.33
N PRO A 149 -1.00 -0.39 -24.65
CA PRO A 149 -2.09 -0.63 -23.70
C PRO A 149 -1.62 -1.50 -22.53
N GLU A 150 -2.27 -1.38 -21.39
CA GLU A 150 -1.94 -2.20 -20.22
C GLU A 150 -2.49 -3.62 -20.34
N ILE A 151 -1.89 -4.56 -19.61
CA ILE A 151 -2.49 -5.87 -19.37
C ILE A 151 -3.59 -5.69 -18.32
N CYS A 152 -4.80 -6.16 -18.61
CA CYS A 152 -5.92 -6.00 -17.71
C CYS A 152 -5.69 -6.78 -16.40
N SER A 153 -5.52 -6.06 -15.30
CA SER A 153 -5.32 -6.65 -13.98
C SER A 153 -6.57 -7.40 -13.49
N HIS A 154 -7.76 -6.92 -13.84
CA HIS A 154 -9.03 -7.57 -13.52
C HIS A 154 -9.23 -8.87 -14.28
N TYR A 155 -8.80 -8.94 -15.55
CA TYR A 155 -8.80 -10.19 -16.33
C TYR A 155 -7.89 -11.23 -15.67
N ASN A 156 -6.74 -10.81 -15.16
CA ASN A 156 -5.79 -11.68 -14.47
C ASN A 156 -6.21 -12.05 -13.03
N ARG A 157 -7.39 -11.61 -12.56
CA ARG A 157 -7.94 -11.91 -11.21
C ARG A 157 -9.35 -12.51 -11.32
N GLY A 158 -9.81 -13.19 -10.26
CA GLY A 158 -11.17 -13.73 -10.19
C GLY A 158 -11.43 -15.00 -11.02
N ILE A 159 -12.68 -15.45 -10.99
CA ILE A 159 -13.17 -16.71 -11.57
C ILE A 159 -13.99 -16.39 -12.83
N GLY A 160 -13.86 -17.21 -13.89
CA GLY A 160 -14.57 -17.05 -15.16
C GLY A 160 -13.68 -16.71 -16.35
N GLU A 161 -14.25 -16.74 -17.56
CA GLU A 161 -13.56 -16.53 -18.86
C GLU A 161 -12.87 -15.17 -18.96
N HIS A 162 -13.48 -14.12 -18.41
CA HIS A 162 -12.92 -12.76 -18.37
C HIS A 162 -12.37 -12.37 -16.98
N GLY A 163 -12.19 -13.34 -16.09
CA GLY A 163 -11.83 -13.06 -14.70
C GLY A 163 -12.83 -12.10 -14.03
N SER A 164 -12.32 -11.11 -13.31
CA SER A 164 -13.12 -10.03 -12.68
C SER A 164 -13.37 -8.84 -13.60
N CYS A 165 -12.98 -8.88 -14.89
CA CYS A 165 -13.15 -7.78 -15.81
C CYS A 165 -14.63 -7.61 -16.22
N ARG A 166 -15.25 -6.49 -15.80
CA ARG A 166 -16.65 -6.18 -16.11
C ARG A 166 -16.87 -5.68 -17.54
N PHE A 167 -15.80 -5.27 -18.22
CA PHE A 167 -15.87 -4.73 -19.57
C PHE A 167 -15.78 -5.81 -20.66
N GLN A 168 -15.31 -7.02 -20.32
CA GLN A 168 -15.27 -8.17 -21.23
C GLN A 168 -14.67 -7.80 -22.59
N SER A 169 -15.35 -8.08 -23.71
CA SER A 169 -14.94 -7.74 -25.08
C SER A 169 -14.88 -6.24 -25.38
N LYS A 170 -15.43 -5.38 -24.50
CA LYS A 170 -15.33 -3.91 -24.58
C LYS A 170 -14.14 -3.35 -23.78
N CYS A 171 -13.35 -4.19 -23.12
CA CYS A 171 -12.17 -3.74 -22.37
C CYS A 171 -11.12 -3.15 -23.34
N THR A 172 -10.54 -2.02 -22.96
CA THR A 172 -9.47 -1.35 -23.73
C THR A 172 -8.06 -1.82 -23.34
N SER A 173 -7.97 -2.66 -22.30
CA SER A 173 -6.74 -3.31 -21.84
C SER A 173 -6.65 -4.72 -22.40
N LEU A 174 -5.43 -5.26 -22.52
CA LEU A 174 -5.22 -6.57 -23.10
C LEU A 174 -5.61 -7.69 -22.13
N HIS A 175 -6.39 -8.64 -22.62
CA HIS A 175 -6.80 -9.84 -21.88
C HIS A 175 -5.81 -10.99 -22.13
N VAL A 176 -4.57 -10.83 -21.66
CA VAL A 176 -3.51 -11.82 -21.76
C VAL A 176 -3.02 -12.20 -20.36
N CYS A 177 -2.66 -13.47 -20.18
CA CYS A 177 -2.09 -13.98 -18.94
C CYS A 177 -0.75 -13.29 -18.63
N GLN A 178 -0.68 -12.56 -17.53
CA GLN A 178 0.54 -11.84 -17.14
C GLN A 178 1.70 -12.80 -16.84
N HIS A 179 1.42 -13.94 -16.20
CA HIS A 179 2.42 -14.96 -15.90
C HIS A 179 2.95 -15.67 -17.15
N PHE A 180 2.14 -15.76 -18.20
CA PHE A 180 2.60 -16.30 -19.47
C PHE A 180 3.64 -15.37 -20.10
N LEU A 181 3.39 -14.07 -20.11
CA LEU A 181 4.33 -13.07 -20.63
C LEU A 181 5.67 -13.06 -19.86
N LEU A 182 5.63 -13.34 -18.56
CA LEU A 182 6.84 -13.48 -17.72
C LEU A 182 7.54 -14.84 -17.90
N GLY A 183 6.88 -15.82 -18.51
CA GLY A 183 7.39 -17.19 -18.65
C GLY A 183 7.26 -18.03 -17.37
N ASP A 184 6.48 -17.60 -16.38
CA ASP A 184 6.32 -18.26 -15.08
C ASP A 184 4.89 -18.80 -14.84
N CYS A 185 4.08 -18.91 -15.89
CA CYS A 185 2.73 -19.46 -15.80
C CYS A 185 2.75 -20.94 -15.46
N LYS A 186 2.22 -21.25 -14.27
CA LYS A 186 2.29 -22.56 -13.64
C LYS A 186 1.21 -23.53 -14.11
N PHE A 187 0.24 -23.00 -14.84
CA PHE A 187 -0.89 -23.75 -15.36
C PHE A 187 -0.66 -24.19 -16.81
N GLY A 188 0.38 -23.69 -17.49
CA GLY A 188 0.69 -24.08 -18.87
C GLY A 188 -0.54 -24.00 -19.79
N ALA A 189 -0.79 -25.05 -20.57
CA ALA A 189 -1.96 -25.17 -21.43
C ALA A 189 -3.31 -25.19 -20.68
N ALA A 190 -3.31 -25.56 -19.39
CA ALA A 190 -4.51 -25.57 -18.55
C ALA A 190 -4.83 -24.19 -17.93
N CYS A 191 -4.08 -23.14 -18.29
CA CYS A 191 -4.36 -21.80 -17.79
C CYS A 191 -5.68 -21.29 -18.34
N LYS A 192 -6.56 -20.80 -17.46
CA LYS A 192 -7.84 -20.18 -17.83
C LYS A 192 -7.66 -18.76 -18.43
N ARG A 193 -6.43 -18.32 -18.64
CA ARG A 193 -6.06 -17.00 -19.18
C ARG A 193 -5.34 -17.20 -20.51
N ALA A 194 -5.54 -16.28 -21.44
CA ALA A 194 -5.00 -16.39 -22.79
C ALA A 194 -3.46 -16.38 -22.77
N HIS A 195 -2.86 -17.38 -23.40
CA HIS A 195 -1.41 -17.49 -23.65
C HIS A 195 -1.07 -17.05 -25.08
N THR A 196 -1.94 -16.25 -25.69
CA THR A 196 -1.75 -15.70 -27.03
C THR A 196 -2.35 -14.30 -27.06
N PHE A 197 -1.86 -13.47 -27.97
CA PHE A 197 -2.51 -12.22 -28.31
C PHE A 197 -3.61 -12.54 -29.32
N ASP A 198 -4.83 -12.75 -28.81
CA ASP A 198 -6.00 -13.07 -29.62
C ASP A 198 -6.40 -11.92 -30.58
N SER A 199 -7.38 -12.18 -31.44
CA SER A 199 -7.85 -11.19 -32.42
C SER A 199 -8.32 -9.88 -31.77
N GLY A 200 -8.92 -9.95 -30.58
CA GLY A 200 -9.30 -8.78 -29.78
C GLY A 200 -8.08 -7.96 -29.35
N SER A 201 -7.07 -8.62 -28.77
CA SER A 201 -5.82 -8.00 -28.34
C SER A 201 -5.08 -7.35 -29.52
N MET A 202 -5.01 -8.05 -30.66
CA MET A 202 -4.38 -7.54 -31.88
C MET A 202 -5.12 -6.33 -32.46
N LYS A 203 -6.44 -6.27 -32.33
CA LYS A 203 -7.24 -5.11 -32.73
C LYS A 203 -6.95 -3.89 -31.86
N ILE A 204 -6.81 -4.07 -30.54
CA ILE A 204 -6.44 -3.00 -29.60
C ILE A 204 -5.04 -2.47 -29.93
N LEU A 205 -4.06 -3.37 -30.13
CA LEU A 205 -2.68 -3.01 -30.47
C LEU A 205 -2.58 -2.28 -31.82
N SER A 206 -3.27 -2.77 -32.84
CA SER A 206 -3.34 -2.12 -34.16
C SER A 206 -4.04 -0.75 -34.08
N GLY A 207 -5.09 -0.63 -33.26
CA GLY A 207 -5.76 0.64 -32.97
C GLY A 207 -4.85 1.66 -32.28
N ARG A 208 -3.84 1.19 -31.54
CA ARG A 208 -2.78 2.03 -30.94
C ARG A 208 -1.64 2.32 -31.91
N GLY A 209 -1.65 1.73 -33.11
CA GLY A 209 -0.70 1.97 -34.20
C GLY A 209 0.55 1.09 -34.16
N LEU A 210 0.48 -0.08 -33.51
CA LEU A 210 1.57 -1.04 -33.52
C LEU A 210 1.77 -1.64 -34.92
N SER A 211 3.00 -1.60 -35.44
CA SER A 211 3.32 -2.18 -36.74
C SER A 211 3.25 -3.71 -36.74
N PRO A 212 3.08 -4.36 -37.91
CA PRO A 212 3.19 -5.82 -38.05
C PRO A 212 4.56 -6.37 -37.62
N GLU A 213 5.63 -5.60 -37.82
CA GLU A 213 6.97 -5.99 -37.38
C GLU A 213 7.08 -6.06 -35.86
N ASN A 214 6.64 -5.01 -35.16
CA ASN A 214 6.61 -4.97 -33.70
C ASN A 214 5.63 -6.00 -33.12
N SER A 215 4.56 -6.31 -33.85
CA SER A 215 3.59 -7.34 -33.48
C SER A 215 4.21 -8.74 -33.38
N ARG A 216 5.23 -9.06 -34.19
CA ARG A 216 5.94 -10.35 -34.10
C ARG A 216 6.71 -10.51 -32.78
N ASN A 217 7.19 -9.40 -32.23
CA ASN A 217 8.00 -9.38 -31.00
C ASN A 217 7.19 -8.93 -29.78
N ILE A 218 5.87 -8.82 -29.89
CA ILE A 218 5.02 -8.19 -28.86
C ILE A 218 5.09 -8.92 -27.51
N HIS A 219 5.26 -10.24 -27.53
CA HIS A 219 5.49 -11.03 -26.32
C HIS A 219 6.74 -10.55 -25.57
N LEU A 220 7.85 -10.35 -26.29
CA LEU A 220 9.12 -9.92 -25.70
C LEU A 220 9.05 -8.48 -25.19
N ILE A 221 8.40 -7.58 -25.94
CA ILE A 221 8.19 -6.19 -25.53
C ILE A 221 7.42 -6.13 -24.19
N TYR A 222 6.34 -6.89 -24.06
CA TYR A 222 5.58 -6.95 -22.80
C TYR A 222 6.34 -7.66 -21.68
N LYS A 223 7.10 -8.72 -21.97
CA LYS A 223 7.97 -9.37 -20.99
C LYS A 223 8.96 -8.35 -20.40
N ASN A 224 9.67 -7.62 -21.26
CA ASN A 224 10.63 -6.61 -20.85
C ASN A 224 9.95 -5.50 -20.04
N ARG A 225 8.81 -4.99 -20.51
CA ARG A 225 8.02 -3.97 -19.79
C ARG A 225 7.59 -4.42 -18.40
N LEU A 226 7.12 -5.66 -18.26
CA LEU A 226 6.69 -6.21 -16.97
C LEU A 226 7.87 -6.39 -16.01
N LEU A 227 9.02 -6.87 -16.50
CA LEU A 227 10.24 -7.03 -15.71
C LEU A 227 10.76 -5.66 -15.23
N ILE A 228 10.86 -4.67 -16.13
CA ILE A 228 11.23 -3.29 -15.78
C ILE A 228 10.26 -2.68 -14.75
N GLY A 229 8.97 -3.02 -14.84
CA GLY A 229 7.93 -2.59 -13.91
C GLY A 229 7.90 -3.31 -12.55
N GLY A 230 8.88 -4.18 -12.25
CA GLY A 230 9.00 -4.86 -10.96
C GLY A 230 8.11 -6.10 -10.81
N HIS A 231 7.54 -6.63 -11.90
CA HIS A 231 6.67 -7.80 -11.85
C HIS A 231 7.41 -9.16 -11.90
N GLY A 232 8.74 -9.20 -11.84
CA GLY A 232 9.52 -10.45 -11.93
C GLY A 232 10.81 -10.56 -11.10
N GLU A 233 11.06 -9.69 -10.12
CA GLU A 233 12.21 -9.87 -9.21
C GLU A 233 11.90 -10.92 -8.13
N ARG A 234 12.53 -12.11 -8.26
CA ARG A 234 12.86 -12.96 -7.12
C ARG A 234 14.28 -12.60 -6.69
N HIS A 235 14.44 -11.96 -5.54
CA HIS A 235 15.77 -11.80 -4.93
C HIS A 235 16.34 -13.17 -4.56
N ALA A 236 17.47 -13.53 -5.17
CA ALA A 236 18.28 -14.67 -4.78
C ALA A 236 19.07 -14.33 -3.50
N VAL A 237 18.68 -14.91 -2.37
CA VAL A 237 19.54 -15.07 -1.19
C VAL A 237 20.05 -16.51 -1.21
N LYS A 238 21.38 -16.69 -1.18
CA LYS A 238 22.05 -18.01 -1.18
C LYS A 238 21.75 -18.79 0.10
N GLU A 239 21.52 -20.09 -0.11
CA GLU A 239 21.11 -21.14 0.84
C GLU A 239 22.10 -21.43 1.98
N ALA A 240 21.56 -21.78 3.15
CA ALA A 240 22.03 -22.89 3.98
C ALA A 240 20.81 -23.75 4.41
N GLU A 241 20.72 -24.94 3.81
CA GLU A 241 19.96 -26.19 4.06
C GLU A 241 18.47 -26.23 4.55
N LYS A 242 17.67 -27.10 3.90
CA LYS A 242 16.18 -27.23 3.87
C LYS A 242 15.57 -28.23 4.89
N PRO A 243 14.25 -28.13 5.23
CA PRO A 243 13.20 -29.00 4.61
C PRO A 243 11.80 -28.30 4.44
N PRO A 244 10.65 -28.98 4.12
CA PRO A 244 9.97 -29.05 2.80
C PRO A 244 8.61 -28.25 2.70
N PRO A 245 7.79 -28.47 1.66
CA PRO A 245 7.35 -27.46 0.68
C PRO A 245 6.19 -26.55 1.14
N ALA A 246 6.42 -25.23 1.13
CA ALA A 246 5.39 -24.22 1.32
C ALA A 246 4.62 -23.94 0.01
N VAL A 247 3.29 -23.94 0.11
CA VAL A 247 2.39 -23.50 -0.95
C VAL A 247 2.44 -21.97 -1.07
N ARG A 248 1.93 -21.47 -2.20
CA ARG A 248 2.17 -20.13 -2.72
C ARG A 248 1.25 -19.07 -2.13
N GLN A 249 1.85 -18.15 -1.40
CA GLN A 249 1.25 -16.87 -1.02
C GLN A 249 1.00 -15.96 -2.24
N LEU A 250 -0.09 -15.20 -2.15
CA LEU A 250 -0.50 -14.16 -3.09
C LEU A 250 0.34 -12.89 -2.90
N SER A 251 0.87 -12.30 -3.96
CA SER A 251 1.34 -10.92 -3.97
C SER A 251 0.80 -10.15 -5.17
N ASN A 252 -0.10 -9.19 -4.89
CA ASN A 252 -0.04 -7.81 -5.39
C ASN A 252 -1.27 -7.02 -4.93
N THR A 253 -1.19 -6.53 -3.71
CA THR A 253 -1.92 -5.36 -3.18
C THR A 253 -1.17 -4.98 -1.92
N SER A 254 -0.67 -3.75 -1.85
CA SER A 254 0.11 -3.20 -0.73
C SER A 254 -0.75 -2.97 0.51
N VAL A 255 -1.25 -4.07 1.03
CA VAL A 255 -1.88 -4.24 2.33
C VAL A 255 -0.88 -5.10 3.09
N SER A 256 -0.41 -4.65 4.25
CA SER A 256 0.51 -5.48 5.06
C SER A 256 -0.16 -6.83 5.33
N GLU A 257 0.61 -7.91 5.43
CA GLU A 257 0.02 -9.19 5.86
C GLU A 257 -0.70 -9.03 7.22
N ALA A 258 -0.18 -8.15 8.09
CA ALA A 258 -0.82 -7.77 9.34
C ALA A 258 -2.26 -7.26 9.14
N ASP A 259 -2.51 -6.37 8.17
CA ASP A 259 -3.85 -5.86 7.88
C ASP A 259 -4.80 -6.94 7.34
N ARG A 260 -4.30 -7.92 6.57
CA ARG A 260 -5.10 -9.05 6.07
C ARG A 260 -5.41 -10.07 7.16
N ASN A 261 -4.56 -10.13 8.17
CA ASN A 261 -4.65 -11.04 9.29
C ASN A 261 -5.35 -10.40 10.50
N GLU A 262 -5.69 -9.10 10.46
CA GLU A 262 -6.47 -8.42 11.50
C GLU A 262 -7.98 -8.69 11.33
N ILE A 263 -8.67 -8.91 12.44
CA ILE A 263 -10.13 -9.09 12.46
C ILE A 263 -10.83 -7.72 12.36
N CYS A 264 -11.81 -7.61 11.47
CA CYS A 264 -12.53 -6.39 11.21
C CYS A 264 -13.45 -5.99 12.37
N LEU A 265 -13.10 -4.91 13.11
CA LEU A 265 -13.90 -4.37 14.20
C LEU A 265 -15.32 -3.96 13.79
N TYR A 266 -15.49 -3.45 12.56
CA TYR A 266 -16.82 -3.09 12.05
C TYR A 266 -17.67 -4.33 11.76
N PHE A 267 -17.04 -5.44 11.33
CA PHE A 267 -17.77 -6.68 11.09
C PHE A 267 -18.26 -7.31 12.40
N ILE A 268 -17.42 -7.34 13.44
CA ILE A 268 -17.82 -7.83 14.77
C ILE A 268 -19.02 -7.03 15.29
N ARG A 269 -19.07 -5.72 15.03
CA ARG A 269 -20.19 -4.83 15.38
C ARG A 269 -21.37 -4.87 14.41
N ARG A 270 -21.35 -5.77 13.43
CA ARG A 270 -22.42 -5.95 12.42
C ARG A 270 -22.64 -4.71 11.52
N SER A 271 -21.61 -3.89 11.33
CA SER A 271 -21.65 -2.62 10.57
C SER A 271 -20.58 -2.51 9.47
N CYS A 272 -19.96 -3.62 9.04
CA CYS A 272 -19.01 -3.57 7.92
C CYS A 272 -19.74 -3.41 6.58
N SER A 273 -19.82 -2.19 6.07
CA SER A 273 -20.33 -1.86 4.73
C SER A 273 -19.45 -2.33 3.57
N PHE A 274 -18.22 -2.79 3.82
CA PHE A 274 -17.33 -3.29 2.75
C PHE A 274 -17.64 -4.73 2.32
N LYS A 275 -18.40 -5.51 3.12
CA LYS A 275 -18.81 -6.89 2.80
C LYS A 275 -17.62 -7.72 2.28
N ASP A 276 -17.76 -8.39 1.13
CA ASP A 276 -16.73 -9.25 0.54
C ASP A 276 -15.50 -8.49 -0.01
N LYS A 277 -15.54 -7.15 -0.02
CA LYS A 277 -14.41 -6.30 -0.40
C LYS A 277 -13.54 -5.90 0.80
N CYS A 278 -13.93 -6.26 2.02
CA CYS A 278 -13.12 -5.98 3.20
C CYS A 278 -11.83 -6.80 3.15
N ILE A 279 -10.70 -6.11 3.31
CA ILE A 279 -9.36 -6.74 3.32
C ILE A 279 -9.06 -7.49 4.62
N ARG A 280 -9.79 -7.17 5.70
CA ARG A 280 -9.65 -7.73 7.04
C ARG A 280 -10.49 -8.99 7.19
N VAL A 281 -10.15 -9.83 8.15
CA VAL A 281 -10.90 -11.06 8.43
C VAL A 281 -12.26 -10.74 9.05
N HIS A 282 -13.31 -11.27 8.44
CA HIS A 282 -14.66 -11.25 9.01
C HIS A 282 -14.85 -12.44 9.94
N HIS A 283 -14.79 -12.18 11.24
CA HIS A 283 -15.00 -13.19 12.29
C HIS A 283 -15.84 -12.62 13.43
N ARG A 284 -16.58 -13.47 14.15
CA ARG A 284 -17.55 -13.03 15.19
C ARG A 284 -16.89 -12.75 16.55
N LEU A 285 -15.74 -13.37 16.82
CA LEU A 285 -14.97 -13.16 18.03
C LEU A 285 -13.78 -12.22 17.75
N PRO A 286 -13.23 -11.55 18.78
CA PRO A 286 -12.07 -10.67 18.63
C PRO A 286 -10.73 -11.42 18.48
N TYR A 287 -10.78 -12.75 18.50
CA TYR A 287 -9.68 -13.66 18.24
C TYR A 287 -10.14 -14.77 17.30
N LYS A 288 -9.20 -15.35 16.56
CA LYS A 288 -9.45 -16.51 15.69
C LYS A 288 -8.21 -17.39 15.64
N TRP A 289 -8.37 -18.69 15.91
CA TRP A 289 -7.26 -19.64 15.89
C TRP A 289 -7.32 -20.53 14.66
N GLN A 290 -6.18 -20.67 13.99
CA GLN A 290 -6.07 -21.47 12.77
C GLN A 290 -4.82 -22.34 12.77
N ILE A 291 -4.95 -23.54 12.21
CA ILE A 291 -3.86 -24.50 12.01
C ILE A 291 -3.55 -24.62 10.51
N LEU A 292 -2.27 -24.70 10.17
CA LEU A 292 -1.82 -24.90 8.81
C LEU A 292 -2.09 -26.35 8.39
N ASP A 293 -2.84 -26.51 7.31
CA ASP A 293 -3.14 -27.82 6.73
C ASP A 293 -1.88 -28.47 6.14
N ARG A 294 -1.97 -29.77 5.85
CA ARG A 294 -0.85 -30.55 5.31
C ARG A 294 -0.33 -30.06 3.96
N ASP A 295 -1.12 -29.24 3.25
CA ASP A 295 -0.70 -28.61 2.01
C ASP A 295 0.30 -27.47 2.22
N GLY A 296 0.49 -26.97 3.45
CA GLY A 296 1.44 -25.89 3.73
C GLY A 296 0.97 -24.49 3.34
N VAL A 297 -0.30 -24.27 2.98
CA VAL A 297 -0.89 -22.91 2.81
C VAL A 297 -2.28 -22.72 3.35
N THR A 298 -3.10 -23.76 3.34
CA THR A 298 -4.49 -23.60 3.74
C THR A 298 -4.55 -23.51 5.26
N TRP A 299 -5.00 -22.37 5.77
CA TRP A 299 -5.25 -22.18 7.20
C TRP A 299 -6.69 -22.62 7.52
N LYS A 300 -6.81 -23.68 8.31
CA LYS A 300 -8.09 -24.21 8.80
C LYS A 300 -8.38 -23.73 10.20
N ASP A 301 -9.65 -23.49 10.51
CA ASP A 301 -10.09 -23.06 11.82
C ASP A 301 -9.96 -24.21 12.83
N LEU A 302 -9.44 -23.92 14.04
CA LEU A 302 -9.42 -24.90 15.13
C LEU A 302 -10.84 -25.10 15.68
N SER A 303 -11.13 -26.32 16.16
CA SER A 303 -12.46 -26.71 16.66
C SER A 303 -12.82 -26.01 17.98
N GLU A 304 -11.86 -25.88 18.91
CA GLU A 304 -12.07 -25.41 20.29
C GLU A 304 -11.42 -24.02 20.52
N GLN A 305 -11.68 -23.06 19.64
CA GLN A 305 -10.97 -21.77 19.63
C GLN A 305 -11.09 -20.97 20.93
N GLU A 306 -12.22 -21.04 21.61
CA GLU A 306 -12.46 -20.31 22.86
C GLU A 306 -11.66 -20.91 24.03
N GLU A 307 -11.50 -22.23 24.08
CA GLU A 307 -10.69 -22.90 25.10
C GLU A 307 -9.19 -22.69 24.85
N VAL A 308 -8.77 -22.76 23.58
CA VAL A 308 -7.40 -22.40 23.17
C VAL A 308 -7.10 -20.94 23.53
N GLU A 309 -8.00 -20.01 23.23
CA GLU A 309 -7.84 -18.60 23.60
C GLU A 309 -7.76 -18.43 25.12
N ARG A 310 -8.68 -19.02 25.89
CA ARG A 310 -8.69 -18.95 27.35
C ARG A 310 -7.36 -19.44 27.93
N SER A 311 -6.87 -20.55 27.41
CA SER A 311 -5.59 -21.12 27.82
C SER A 311 -4.43 -20.19 27.46
N TYR A 312 -4.43 -19.63 26.25
CA TYR A 312 -3.39 -18.70 25.79
C TYR A 312 -3.36 -17.41 26.62
N CYS A 313 -4.52 -16.86 26.98
CA CYS A 313 -4.64 -15.65 27.79
C CYS A 313 -4.00 -15.77 29.17
N ASN A 314 -3.90 -16.98 29.75
CA ASN A 314 -3.21 -17.19 31.01
C ASN A 314 -1.69 -17.25 30.79
N PRO A 315 -0.89 -16.36 31.40
CA PRO A 315 0.56 -16.38 31.26
C PRO A 315 1.22 -17.63 31.88
N GLU A 316 0.56 -18.38 32.76
CA GLU A 316 1.10 -19.63 33.33
C GLU A 316 1.09 -20.80 32.33
N ASN A 317 0.25 -20.72 31.30
CA ASN A 317 0.09 -21.82 30.36
C ASN A 317 1.11 -21.73 29.21
N ASP A 318 1.82 -22.82 28.99
CA ASP A 318 2.67 -23.04 27.81
C ASP A 318 1.94 -23.76 26.69
N SER A 319 0.77 -24.35 26.96
CA SER A 319 -0.04 -25.07 25.99
C SER A 319 -1.53 -25.01 26.32
N SER A 320 -2.39 -25.24 25.33
CA SER A 320 -3.83 -25.40 25.56
C SER A 320 -4.16 -26.78 26.16
N PHE A 321 -5.32 -26.87 26.78
CA PHE A 321 -5.92 -28.14 27.19
C PHE A 321 -6.63 -28.80 26.00
N GLY A 322 -6.96 -30.09 26.13
CA GLY A 322 -7.74 -30.85 25.14
C GLY A 322 -6.93 -31.87 24.31
N PRO A 323 -7.61 -32.60 23.40
CA PRO A 323 -7.05 -33.73 22.67
C PRO A 323 -6.00 -33.33 21.61
N GLN A 324 -6.01 -32.07 21.16
CA GLN A 324 -5.03 -31.51 20.25
C GLN A 324 -4.48 -30.21 20.83
N PRO A 325 -3.56 -30.30 21.81
CA PRO A 325 -3.07 -29.13 22.52
C PRO A 325 -2.20 -28.27 21.60
N VAL A 326 -2.47 -26.97 21.60
CA VAL A 326 -1.63 -25.96 20.95
C VAL A 326 -0.50 -25.59 21.89
N ASN A 327 0.75 -25.78 21.47
CA ASN A 327 1.91 -25.27 22.19
C ASN A 327 2.09 -23.77 21.87
N PHE A 328 2.03 -22.92 22.88
CA PHE A 328 2.08 -21.46 22.75
C PHE A 328 3.50 -20.90 22.64
N LEU A 329 4.52 -21.66 23.05
CA LEU A 329 5.93 -21.27 22.92
C LEU A 329 6.40 -21.46 21.48
N THR A 330 6.06 -22.60 20.88
CA THR A 330 6.44 -22.93 19.50
C THR A 330 5.38 -22.52 18.47
N MET A 331 4.16 -22.17 18.91
CA MET A 331 3.01 -21.89 18.06
C MET A 331 2.68 -23.07 17.12
N THR A 332 2.59 -24.29 17.67
CA THR A 332 2.33 -25.52 16.91
C THR A 332 1.30 -26.43 17.58
N CYS A 333 0.57 -27.22 16.79
CA CYS A 333 -0.33 -28.26 17.26
C CYS A 333 -0.11 -29.53 16.43
N ALA A 334 0.17 -30.66 17.10
CA ALA A 334 0.49 -31.93 16.43
C ALA A 334 1.58 -31.81 15.33
N GLY A 335 2.57 -30.95 15.55
CA GLY A 335 3.65 -30.68 14.59
C GLY A 335 3.32 -29.68 13.47
N SER A 336 2.05 -29.28 13.32
CA SER A 336 1.64 -28.25 12.34
C SER A 336 1.69 -26.84 12.95
N PRO A 337 2.11 -25.81 12.18
CA PRO A 337 2.05 -24.42 12.62
C PRO A 337 0.61 -23.96 12.95
N VAL A 338 0.48 -23.13 13.97
CA VAL A 338 -0.76 -22.50 14.42
C VAL A 338 -0.58 -20.98 14.43
N ARG A 339 -1.65 -20.24 14.12
CA ARG A 339 -1.67 -18.78 14.24
C ARG A 339 -2.92 -18.28 14.96
N ARG A 340 -2.75 -17.16 15.66
CA ARG A 340 -3.84 -16.38 16.26
C ARG A 340 -4.01 -15.08 15.50
N LEU A 341 -5.22 -14.85 14.99
CA LEU A 341 -5.64 -13.56 14.44
C LEU A 341 -6.34 -12.77 15.54
N SER A 342 -6.22 -11.44 15.51
CA SER A 342 -6.80 -10.56 16.54
C SER A 342 -7.44 -9.32 15.94
N THR A 343 -8.33 -8.68 16.68
CA THR A 343 -8.69 -7.28 16.40
C THR A 343 -7.51 -6.35 16.69
N ALA A 344 -7.62 -5.09 16.25
CA ALA A 344 -6.62 -4.07 16.53
C ALA A 344 -6.36 -3.93 18.04
N SER A 345 -5.10 -3.64 18.41
CA SER A 345 -4.68 -3.41 19.80
C SER A 345 -5.41 -2.21 20.39
N SER A 346 -5.86 -2.33 21.65
CA SER A 346 -6.65 -1.30 22.35
C SER A 346 -5.92 0.04 22.45
N VAL A 347 -4.58 0.06 22.51
CA VAL A 347 -3.79 1.30 22.60
C VAL A 347 -3.73 2.10 21.29
N THR A 348 -4.07 1.45 20.17
CA THR A 348 -4.06 2.05 18.83
C THR A 348 -5.41 2.63 18.42
N LYS A 349 -6.46 2.38 19.20
CA LYS A 349 -7.82 2.81 18.93
C LYS A 349 -8.34 3.64 20.09
N SER A 350 -9.33 4.47 19.80
CA SER A 350 -9.98 5.23 20.85
C SER A 350 -10.81 4.29 21.74
N PRO A 351 -11.00 4.61 23.04
CA PRO A 351 -11.74 3.76 23.99
C PRO A 351 -13.18 3.44 23.57
N HIS A 352 -13.74 4.21 22.65
CA HIS A 352 -15.06 3.97 22.07
C HIS A 352 -15.10 2.76 21.14
N PHE A 353 -13.93 2.26 20.71
CA PHE A 353 -13.87 0.99 20.03
C PHE A 353 -13.97 -0.17 21.02
N ILE A 354 -15.17 -0.70 21.23
CA ILE A 354 -15.36 -1.97 21.93
C ILE A 354 -14.72 -3.16 21.18
N LEU A 355 -14.32 -4.19 21.91
CA LEU A 355 -13.80 -5.46 21.35
C LEU A 355 -12.44 -5.34 20.62
N THR A 356 -11.69 -4.28 20.88
CA THR A 356 -10.24 -4.24 20.60
C THR A 356 -9.50 -5.24 21.48
N THR A 357 -8.38 -5.78 20.99
CA THR A 357 -7.57 -6.71 21.78
C THR A 357 -6.77 -5.93 22.81
N GLU A 358 -7.05 -6.15 24.09
CA GLU A 358 -6.29 -5.59 25.20
C GLU A 358 -5.11 -6.51 25.49
N TRP A 359 -3.90 -6.03 25.21
CA TRP A 359 -2.66 -6.78 25.46
C TRP A 359 -2.09 -6.43 26.84
N ARG A 360 -1.74 -7.46 27.59
CA ARG A 360 -1.15 -7.39 28.92
C ARG A 360 0.25 -7.98 28.90
N TRP A 361 1.13 -7.38 29.70
CA TRP A 361 2.52 -7.77 29.81
C TRP A 361 2.79 -8.28 31.22
N TYR A 362 3.45 -9.41 31.31
CA TYR A 362 3.74 -10.10 32.56
C TYR A 362 5.24 -10.37 32.68
N TRP A 363 5.74 -10.44 33.91
CA TRP A 363 7.07 -10.92 34.22
C TRP A 363 7.02 -12.06 35.23
N LEU A 364 7.94 -13.02 35.09
CA LEU A 364 8.05 -14.17 35.98
C LEU A 364 8.86 -13.81 37.22
N ASP A 365 8.29 -13.99 38.40
CA ASP A 365 9.00 -13.82 39.66
C ASP A 365 9.80 -15.06 40.09
N ASP A 366 10.58 -14.90 41.16
CA ASP A 366 11.46 -15.96 41.66
C ASP A 366 10.66 -17.11 42.34
N GLN A 367 9.36 -16.92 42.60
CA GLN A 367 8.44 -17.92 43.13
C GLN A 367 7.69 -18.67 42.02
N GLY A 368 7.92 -18.31 40.75
CA GLY A 368 7.23 -18.89 39.60
C GLY A 368 5.88 -18.22 39.27
N GLY A 369 5.56 -17.10 39.92
CA GLY A 369 4.35 -16.33 39.68
C GLY A 369 4.50 -15.33 38.54
N TRP A 370 3.46 -15.21 37.71
CA TRP A 370 3.39 -14.20 36.64
C TRP A 370 2.71 -12.93 37.15
N ASN A 371 3.46 -11.82 37.15
CA ASN A 371 2.99 -10.54 37.65
C ASN A 371 2.79 -9.54 36.50
N GLU A 372 1.65 -8.86 36.47
CA GLU A 372 1.37 -7.88 35.42
C GLU A 372 2.13 -6.57 35.67
N TYR A 373 2.73 -6.00 34.62
CA TYR A 373 3.38 -4.70 34.70
C TYR A 373 2.38 -3.58 35.00
N GLY A 374 2.61 -2.86 36.10
CA GLY A 374 1.80 -1.72 36.54
C GLY A 374 0.71 -2.07 37.56
N LEU A 375 0.56 -3.35 37.94
CA LEU A 375 -0.35 -3.82 38.98
C LEU A 375 0.50 -4.45 40.10
N GLU A 376 1.13 -3.62 40.93
CA GLU A 376 1.76 -4.10 42.18
C GLU A 376 0.79 -3.89 43.36
N SER A 377 0.73 -4.87 44.25
CA SER A 377 -0.18 -4.95 45.41
C SER A 377 0.09 -3.93 46.53
N GLU A 378 1.16 -3.13 46.43
CA GLU A 378 1.58 -2.16 47.45
C GLU A 378 1.78 -0.74 46.86
N PRO A 379 1.06 0.30 47.34
CA PRO A 379 1.08 1.65 46.78
C PRO A 379 2.46 2.33 46.78
N LYS A 380 3.42 1.84 47.59
CA LYS A 380 4.77 2.39 47.72
C LYS A 380 5.79 1.83 46.71
N ARG A 381 5.39 0.91 45.83
CA ARG A 381 6.28 0.22 44.88
C ARG A 381 5.88 0.31 43.41
N LEU A 382 5.03 1.27 43.03
CA LEU A 382 4.58 1.44 41.64
C LEU A 382 5.76 1.43 40.65
N ALA A 383 5.84 0.38 39.85
CA ALA A 383 6.71 0.33 38.69
C ALA A 383 6.40 1.52 37.77
N THR A 384 7.44 2.15 37.22
CA THR A 384 7.27 3.32 36.33
C THR A 384 6.66 2.97 34.97
N ILE A 385 6.40 1.68 34.72
CA ILE A 385 5.99 1.16 33.42
C ILE A 385 4.77 0.23 33.57
N THR A 386 3.80 0.39 32.67
CA THR A 386 2.54 -0.36 32.67
C THR A 386 2.43 -1.24 31.41
N SER A 387 1.54 -2.24 31.44
CA SER A 387 1.15 -3.02 30.24
C SER A 387 0.81 -2.13 29.04
N GLN A 388 0.09 -1.03 29.26
CA GLN A 388 -0.30 -0.09 28.20
C GLN A 388 0.90 0.65 27.61
N THR A 389 1.85 1.08 28.46
CA THR A 389 3.09 1.72 28.00
C THR A 389 3.94 0.74 27.19
N LEU A 390 4.09 -0.50 27.67
CA LEU A 390 4.84 -1.54 26.96
C LEU A 390 4.23 -1.90 25.61
N GLU A 391 2.91 -2.01 25.53
CA GLU A 391 2.22 -2.28 24.27
C GLU A 391 2.42 -1.14 23.25
N ASN A 392 2.39 0.12 23.68
CA ASN A 392 2.70 1.25 22.78
C ASN A 392 4.15 1.20 22.26
N ILE A 393 5.11 0.84 23.11
CA ILE A 393 6.52 0.71 22.72
C ILE A 393 6.71 -0.45 21.75
N TYR A 394 6.12 -1.61 22.06
CA TYR A 394 6.19 -2.81 21.22
C TYR A 394 5.66 -2.57 19.82
N LEU A 395 4.50 -1.91 19.70
CA LEU A 395 3.89 -1.58 18.41
C LEU A 395 4.62 -0.49 17.62
N ALA A 396 5.43 0.32 18.28
CA ALA A 396 6.21 1.36 17.61
C ALA A 396 7.44 0.79 16.86
N GLU A 397 7.72 -0.53 17.02
CA GLU A 397 8.87 -1.24 16.42
C GLU A 397 10.21 -0.53 16.67
N VAL A 398 10.35 0.11 17.83
CA VAL A 398 11.59 0.77 18.21
C VAL A 398 12.58 -0.32 18.65
N GLU A 399 13.78 -0.35 18.06
CA GLU A 399 14.82 -1.32 18.42
C GLU A 399 15.53 -1.00 19.76
N ASP A 400 15.05 -0.01 20.51
CA ASP A 400 15.68 0.49 21.72
C ASP A 400 15.40 -0.41 22.94
N GLU A 401 16.41 -0.55 23.79
CA GLU A 401 16.30 -1.12 25.14
C GLU A 401 15.35 -0.28 26.01
N VAL A 402 14.34 -0.91 26.61
CA VAL A 402 13.38 -0.19 27.47
C VAL A 402 13.89 -0.19 28.90
N HIS A 403 14.34 0.96 29.37
CA HIS A 403 14.81 1.14 30.75
C HIS A 403 13.66 1.55 31.67
N PHE A 404 13.58 0.93 32.84
CA PHE A 404 12.66 1.35 33.90
C PHE A 404 13.23 1.03 35.29
N SER A 405 12.58 1.53 36.34
CA SER A 405 12.93 1.22 37.72
C SER A 405 11.70 0.70 38.48
N SER A 406 11.87 -0.38 39.23
CA SER A 406 10.88 -0.87 40.20
C SER A 406 11.59 -1.31 41.49
N ALA A 407 10.96 -1.02 42.63
CA ALA A 407 11.45 -1.36 43.97
C ALA A 407 12.92 -0.96 44.23
N GLY A 408 13.38 0.18 43.69
CA GLY A 408 14.76 0.66 43.85
C GLY A 408 15.80 -0.04 42.96
N HIS A 409 15.39 -0.98 42.13
CA HIS A 409 16.24 -1.64 41.13
C HIS A 409 16.01 -1.07 39.74
N LYS A 410 17.08 -1.02 38.94
CA LYS A 410 17.04 -0.61 37.53
C LYS A 410 17.02 -1.84 36.63
N TYR A 411 16.15 -1.84 35.65
CA TYR A 411 15.93 -2.93 34.71
C TYR A 411 15.99 -2.45 33.26
N VAL A 412 16.32 -3.39 32.38
CA VAL A 412 16.17 -3.29 30.92
C VAL A 412 15.20 -4.37 30.47
N LEU A 413 14.22 -4.03 29.62
CA LEU A 413 13.42 -5.02 28.90
C LEU A 413 13.96 -5.21 27.48
N HIS A 414 14.04 -6.49 27.11
CA HIS A 414 14.31 -6.96 25.76
C HIS A 414 13.01 -7.55 25.20
N LEU A 415 12.22 -6.71 24.52
CA LEU A 415 10.86 -7.06 24.10
C LEU A 415 10.82 -8.10 22.95
N LYS A 416 11.87 -8.19 22.13
CA LYS A 416 11.95 -9.20 21.04
C LYS A 416 12.30 -10.58 21.62
N GLU A 417 13.22 -10.61 22.57
CA GLU A 417 13.71 -11.81 23.23
C GLU A 417 12.87 -12.24 24.45
N MET A 418 11.87 -11.44 24.83
CA MET A 418 10.90 -11.74 25.88
C MET A 418 11.53 -11.95 27.26
N TYR A 419 12.44 -11.07 27.67
CA TYR A 419 12.99 -11.08 29.04
C TYR A 419 13.29 -9.67 29.58
N GLN A 420 13.29 -9.53 30.91
CA GLN A 420 13.87 -8.37 31.61
C GLN A 420 15.22 -8.76 32.22
N GLN A 421 16.13 -7.80 32.33
CA GLN A 421 17.41 -7.96 33.02
C GLN A 421 17.60 -6.91 34.10
N ASN A 422 18.00 -7.34 35.30
CA ASN A 422 18.44 -6.45 36.37
C ASN A 422 19.84 -5.90 36.05
N MET A 423 20.00 -4.58 36.04
CA MET A 423 21.27 -3.95 35.65
C MET A 423 22.39 -4.14 36.69
N LYS A 424 22.04 -4.33 37.96
CA LYS A 424 23.02 -4.53 39.05
C LYS A 424 23.45 -5.99 39.16
N HIS A 425 22.49 -6.91 39.17
CA HIS A 425 22.74 -8.33 39.41
C HIS A 425 22.86 -9.18 38.14
N ARG A 426 22.58 -8.59 36.97
CA ARG A 426 22.54 -9.26 35.66
C ARG A 426 21.58 -10.45 35.55
N THR A 427 20.74 -10.67 36.57
CA THR A 427 19.69 -11.69 36.59
C THR A 427 18.66 -11.39 35.50
N ARG A 428 18.21 -12.44 34.82
CA ARG A 428 17.20 -12.38 33.77
C ARG A 428 15.91 -13.04 34.25
N ARG A 429 14.77 -12.42 33.94
CA ARG A 429 13.44 -12.98 34.19
C ARG A 429 12.64 -12.97 32.90
N GLU A 430 11.88 -14.02 32.67
CA GLU A 430 11.05 -14.16 31.47
C GLU A 430 9.91 -13.12 31.48
N ILE A 431 9.53 -12.67 30.29
CA ILE A 431 8.40 -11.77 30.06
C ILE A 431 7.42 -12.47 29.13
N ARG A 432 6.11 -12.28 29.35
CA ARG A 432 5.06 -12.76 28.45
C ARG A 432 4.10 -11.64 28.07
N ARG A 433 3.75 -11.61 26.79
CA ARG A 433 2.68 -10.79 26.25
C ARG A 433 1.45 -11.66 26.01
N ARG A 434 0.34 -11.43 26.72
CA ARG A 434 -0.92 -12.19 26.59
C ARG A 434 -2.13 -11.26 26.44
N PRO A 435 -3.14 -11.63 25.64
CA PRO A 435 -4.36 -10.84 25.52
C PRO A 435 -5.29 -11.07 26.72
N HIS A 436 -6.11 -10.08 27.07
CA HIS A 436 -7.21 -10.28 28.01
C HIS A 436 -8.29 -11.17 27.38
N PHE A 437 -8.68 -12.23 28.07
CA PHE A 437 -9.70 -13.16 27.60
C PHE A 437 -11.08 -12.51 27.57
N ILE A 438 -11.85 -12.80 26.53
CA ILE A 438 -13.26 -12.42 26.43
C ILE A 438 -14.05 -13.60 25.87
N SER A 439 -15.08 -14.05 26.58
CA SER A 439 -15.90 -15.17 26.13
C SER A 439 -16.82 -14.77 24.96
N SER A 440 -17.33 -15.76 24.25
CA SER A 440 -18.38 -15.52 23.24
C SER A 440 -19.63 -14.85 23.84
N GLU A 441 -19.95 -15.16 25.10
CA GLU A 441 -21.03 -14.54 25.85
C GLU A 441 -20.75 -13.06 26.17
N ASP A 442 -19.52 -12.74 26.61
CA ASP A 442 -19.11 -11.36 26.91
C ASP A 442 -19.10 -10.47 25.66
N VAL A 443 -18.74 -11.05 24.51
CA VAL A 443 -18.83 -10.36 23.21
C VAL A 443 -20.28 -9.96 22.94
N GLU A 444 -21.23 -10.90 23.05
CA GLU A 444 -22.65 -10.60 22.85
C GLU A 444 -23.20 -9.62 23.89
N LYS A 445 -22.77 -9.71 25.16
CA LYS A 445 -23.11 -8.71 26.19
C LYS A 445 -22.62 -7.32 25.82
N LYS A 446 -21.37 -7.16 25.41
CA LYS A 446 -20.80 -5.86 24.97
C LYS A 446 -21.47 -5.31 23.71
N LEU A 447 -21.87 -6.18 22.78
CA LEU A 447 -22.62 -5.77 21.58
C LEU A 447 -24.05 -5.30 21.92
N LYS A 448 -24.70 -5.94 22.90
CA LYS A 448 -26.03 -5.53 23.38
C LYS A 448 -25.97 -4.27 24.25
N SER A 449 -25.02 -4.18 25.18
CA SER A 449 -24.87 -3.02 26.08
C SER A 449 -24.38 -1.76 25.35
N GLY A 450 -23.57 -1.92 24.29
CA GLY A 450 -23.19 -0.83 23.40
C GLY A 450 -24.38 -0.13 22.73
N SER A 451 -25.55 -0.78 22.69
CA SER A 451 -26.79 -0.19 22.18
C SER A 451 -27.63 0.57 23.22
N THR A 452 -27.32 0.45 24.53
CA THR A 452 -28.21 0.96 25.60
C THR A 452 -27.53 1.78 26.68
N GLU A 453 -26.20 1.77 26.83
CA GLU A 453 -25.52 2.65 27.81
C GLU A 453 -24.25 3.29 27.24
N VAL A 454 -24.42 4.45 26.61
CA VAL A 454 -23.48 5.55 26.83
C VAL A 454 -24.25 6.56 27.66
N SER A 455 -24.04 6.48 28.96
CA SER A 455 -24.52 7.46 29.94
C SER A 455 -24.29 8.86 29.40
N SER A 456 -25.29 9.71 29.59
CA SER A 456 -25.41 11.08 29.10
C SER A 456 -24.36 12.05 29.65
N SER A 457 -23.06 11.76 29.51
CA SER A 457 -22.05 12.80 29.43
C SER A 457 -22.20 13.44 28.06
N SER A 458 -22.72 14.68 28.04
CA SER A 458 -22.82 15.59 26.89
C SER A 458 -22.00 15.15 25.68
N LEU A 459 -22.67 14.77 24.59
CA LEU A 459 -21.99 14.53 23.32
C LEU A 459 -21.21 15.79 22.95
N ASP A 460 -19.87 15.76 23.04
CA ASP A 460 -18.94 16.78 22.53
C ASP A 460 -18.92 16.76 20.99
N VAL A 461 -20.11 16.94 20.41
CA VAL A 461 -20.29 17.20 18.99
C VAL A 461 -20.31 18.71 18.78
N PRO A 462 -19.89 19.21 17.60
CA PRO A 462 -19.85 20.64 17.34
C PRO A 462 -21.21 21.30 17.56
N ALA A 463 -21.20 22.52 18.10
CA ALA A 463 -22.43 23.26 18.41
C ALA A 463 -23.33 23.49 17.18
N HIS A 464 -22.75 23.51 15.98
CA HIS A 464 -23.46 23.70 14.71
C HIS A 464 -24.14 22.41 14.20
N TRP A 465 -23.91 21.27 14.82
CA TRP A 465 -24.59 20.02 14.45
C TRP A 465 -26.06 20.06 14.84
N ASP A 466 -26.89 19.47 14.00
CA ASP A 466 -28.28 19.17 14.33
C ASP A 466 -28.28 18.03 15.35
N LYS A 467 -28.51 18.38 16.62
CA LYS A 467 -28.55 17.45 17.76
C LYS A 467 -29.76 16.52 17.72
N THR A 468 -30.83 16.89 16.99
CA THR A 468 -32.02 16.02 16.80
C THR A 468 -31.77 14.92 15.76
N ALA A 469 -30.64 15.00 15.06
CA ALA A 469 -30.28 14.19 13.91
C ALA A 469 -29.07 13.28 14.18
N LEU A 470 -28.74 12.98 15.44
CA LEU A 470 -27.57 12.15 15.78
C LEU A 470 -27.96 10.66 15.84
N PRO A 471 -27.61 9.85 14.83
CA PRO A 471 -27.76 8.41 14.95
C PRO A 471 -26.77 7.86 15.99
N SER A 472 -27.19 6.85 16.75
CA SER A 472 -26.34 6.22 17.77
C SER A 472 -25.17 5.41 17.19
N HIS A 473 -25.31 4.87 15.97
CA HIS A 473 -24.32 3.94 15.37
C HIS A 473 -24.00 4.16 13.88
N THR A 474 -24.51 5.23 13.26
CA THR A 474 -24.31 5.49 11.82
C THR A 474 -23.95 6.98 11.57
N TYR A 475 -24.15 7.45 10.34
CA TYR A 475 -24.04 8.85 9.95
C TYR A 475 -25.39 9.38 9.48
N LYS A 476 -25.56 10.70 9.51
CA LYS A 476 -26.66 11.40 8.85
C LYS A 476 -26.13 12.51 7.96
N LEU A 477 -26.69 12.65 6.77
CA LEU A 477 -26.43 13.78 5.87
C LEU A 477 -27.50 14.83 6.11
N VAL A 478 -27.08 16.03 6.50
CA VAL A 478 -27.95 17.18 6.73
C VAL A 478 -27.77 18.16 5.58
N PRO A 479 -28.77 18.34 4.69
CA PRO A 479 -28.71 19.35 3.65
C PRO A 479 -28.57 20.75 4.25
N LEU A 480 -27.63 21.54 3.74
CA LEU A 480 -27.46 22.92 4.17
C LEU A 480 -28.30 23.86 3.33
N SER A 481 -28.90 24.87 3.98
CA SER A 481 -29.55 25.97 3.26
C SER A 481 -28.51 26.81 2.54
N SER A 482 -28.78 27.21 1.29
CA SER A 482 -27.90 28.09 0.50
C SER A 482 -27.67 29.46 1.15
N SER A 483 -28.59 29.90 2.02
CA SER A 483 -28.46 31.13 2.82
C SER A 483 -27.62 30.97 4.10
N SER A 484 -27.25 29.74 4.47
CA SER A 484 -26.46 29.50 5.69
C SER A 484 -25.00 29.91 5.48
N GLY A 485 -24.36 30.47 6.52
CA GLY A 485 -22.95 30.84 6.46
C GLY A 485 -22.02 29.65 6.18
N GLU A 486 -22.40 28.45 6.63
CA GLU A 486 -21.65 27.21 6.38
C GLU A 486 -21.69 26.82 4.89
N PHE A 487 -22.88 26.86 4.25
CA PHE A 487 -23.00 26.62 2.82
C PHE A 487 -22.14 27.61 2.02
N GLN A 488 -22.27 28.91 2.31
CA GLN A 488 -21.54 29.96 1.59
C GLN A 488 -20.03 29.82 1.77
N ARG A 489 -19.56 29.45 2.97
CA ARG A 489 -18.14 29.18 3.23
C ARG A 489 -17.62 28.04 2.36
N VAL A 490 -18.30 26.90 2.37
CA VAL A 490 -17.89 25.70 1.60
C VAL A 490 -17.98 25.96 0.09
N GLU A 491 -19.04 26.63 -0.36
CA GLU A 491 -19.21 27.03 -1.76
C GLU A 491 -18.08 27.97 -2.21
N ASN A 492 -17.75 28.99 -1.40
CA ASN A 492 -16.66 29.91 -1.69
C ASN A 492 -15.31 29.19 -1.76
N LEU A 493 -15.05 28.25 -0.84
CA LEU A 493 -13.84 27.43 -0.87
C LEU A 493 -13.74 26.62 -2.18
N PHE A 494 -14.84 25.98 -2.60
CA PHE A 494 -14.92 25.22 -3.85
C PHE A 494 -14.71 26.12 -5.08
N ARG A 495 -15.40 27.27 -5.13
CA ARG A 495 -15.36 28.20 -6.26
C ARG A 495 -14.01 28.88 -6.47
N ARG A 496 -13.08 28.87 -5.49
CA ARG A 496 -11.72 29.39 -5.68
C ARG A 496 -11.04 28.83 -6.94
N THR A 497 -11.28 27.55 -7.23
CA THR A 497 -10.67 26.87 -8.39
C THR A 497 -11.69 26.22 -9.33
N MET A 498 -12.98 26.22 -8.98
CA MET A 498 -14.08 25.63 -9.76
C MET A 498 -15.15 26.68 -10.15
N GLN A 499 -14.72 27.84 -10.66
CA GLN A 499 -15.57 29.01 -10.92
C GLN A 499 -16.67 28.77 -11.98
N ARG A 500 -16.46 27.81 -12.88
CA ARG A 500 -17.38 27.49 -13.99
C ARG A 500 -18.38 26.37 -13.66
N SER A 501 -18.25 25.76 -12.49
CA SER A 501 -19.13 24.67 -12.06
C SER A 501 -20.31 25.19 -11.26
N THR A 502 -21.44 24.51 -11.42
CA THR A 502 -22.66 24.81 -10.68
C THR A 502 -22.76 23.88 -9.48
N VAL A 503 -22.79 24.46 -8.27
CA VAL A 503 -23.05 23.70 -7.04
C VAL A 503 -24.56 23.50 -6.90
N HIS A 504 -25.00 22.25 -6.83
CA HIS A 504 -26.41 21.89 -6.69
C HIS A 504 -26.83 21.75 -5.23
N SER A 505 -25.97 21.14 -4.42
CA SER A 505 -26.22 20.99 -2.99
C SER A 505 -24.92 20.80 -2.21
N ILE A 506 -24.97 21.19 -0.93
CA ILE A 506 -23.93 20.90 0.05
C ILE A 506 -24.62 20.23 1.23
N GLN A 507 -24.15 19.05 1.60
CA GLN A 507 -24.67 18.30 2.75
C GLN A 507 -23.58 18.17 3.80
N ARG A 508 -23.90 18.47 5.05
CA ARG A 508 -23.02 18.23 6.20
C ARG A 508 -23.17 16.78 6.66
N MET A 509 -22.06 16.09 6.81
CA MET A 509 -22.02 14.73 7.32
C MET A 509 -21.87 14.78 8.85
N GLN A 510 -22.80 14.16 9.56
CA GLN A 510 -22.79 14.03 11.02
C GLN A 510 -22.61 12.57 11.40
N ASN A 511 -21.39 12.19 11.78
CA ASN A 511 -21.07 10.88 12.32
C ASN A 511 -20.38 11.07 13.69
N PRO A 512 -21.12 10.96 14.81
CA PRO A 512 -20.58 11.17 16.14
C PRO A 512 -19.40 10.26 16.46
N SER A 513 -19.42 9.02 15.95
CA SER A 513 -18.36 8.04 16.18
C SER A 513 -17.06 8.43 15.47
N LEU A 514 -17.13 8.80 14.18
CA LEU A 514 -15.96 9.29 13.46
C LEU A 514 -15.43 10.60 14.03
N TRP A 515 -16.33 11.51 14.42
CA TRP A 515 -15.95 12.78 15.03
C TRP A 515 -15.19 12.57 16.33
N ARG A 516 -15.65 11.67 17.20
CA ARG A 516 -15.00 11.39 18.48
C ARG A 516 -13.61 10.79 18.30
N VAL A 517 -13.46 9.92 17.30
CA VAL A 517 -12.16 9.32 16.96
C VAL A 517 -11.22 10.37 16.35
N PHE A 518 -11.74 11.29 15.53
CA PHE A 518 -11.00 12.41 14.99
C PHE A 518 -10.52 13.37 16.09
N GLN A 519 -11.39 13.75 17.04
CA GLN A 519 -11.00 14.59 18.18
C GLN A 519 -9.94 13.92 19.06
N TRP A 520 -10.11 12.63 19.36
CA TRP A 520 -9.08 11.86 20.08
C TRP A 520 -7.73 11.85 19.34
N GLN A 521 -7.75 11.70 18.01
CA GLN A 521 -6.53 11.75 17.21
C GLN A 521 -5.90 13.16 17.22
N LYS A 522 -6.72 14.20 17.21
CA LYS A 522 -6.30 15.61 17.33
C LYS A 522 -5.57 15.84 18.65
N ASP A 523 -6.13 15.38 19.75
CA ASP A 523 -5.53 15.56 21.08
C ASP A 523 -4.19 14.83 21.21
N ARG A 524 -4.09 13.58 20.71
CA ARG A 524 -2.80 12.87 20.63
C ARG A 524 -1.75 13.61 19.81
N MET A 525 -2.15 14.23 18.70
CA MET A 525 -1.23 15.01 17.86
C MET A 525 -0.77 16.30 18.54
N LYS A 526 -1.64 16.97 19.31
CA LYS A 526 -1.28 18.14 20.13
C LYS A 526 -0.27 17.77 21.21
N GLU A 527 -0.54 16.70 21.96
CA GLU A 527 0.35 16.19 23.01
C GLU A 527 1.73 15.85 22.45
N ARG A 528 1.79 15.09 21.34
CA ARG A 528 3.05 14.71 20.70
C ARG A 528 3.85 15.91 20.22
N ALA A 529 3.17 16.91 19.66
CA ALA A 529 3.86 18.03 19.05
C ALA A 529 4.36 19.06 20.06
N GLY A 530 3.91 18.99 21.32
CA GLY A 530 4.26 19.95 22.37
C GLY A 530 3.81 21.38 22.08
N ARG A 531 2.89 21.55 21.12
CA ARG A 531 2.29 22.83 20.69
C ARG A 531 0.78 22.74 20.88
N GLY A 532 0.17 23.86 21.28
CA GLY A 532 -1.24 23.93 21.67
C GLY A 532 -2.25 23.64 20.54
N ASP A 533 -1.80 23.40 19.31
CA ASP A 533 -2.68 23.09 18.18
C ASP A 533 -2.10 22.00 17.25
N ALA A 534 -2.97 21.13 16.77
CA ALA A 534 -2.68 20.16 15.72
C ALA A 534 -3.10 20.81 14.41
N ARG A 535 -2.15 21.13 13.52
CA ARG A 535 -2.42 21.86 12.27
C ARG A 535 -3.52 21.17 11.45
N GLU A 536 -4.68 21.82 11.35
CA GLU A 536 -5.86 21.32 10.62
C GLU A 536 -6.05 22.07 9.30
N MET A 537 -6.60 21.38 8.29
CA MET A 537 -6.97 21.98 7.02
C MET A 537 -8.27 21.38 6.47
N GLU A 538 -9.12 22.22 5.87
CA GLU A 538 -10.22 21.77 5.01
C GLU A 538 -9.67 21.48 3.62
N LEU A 539 -9.74 20.23 3.18
CA LEU A 539 -9.18 19.76 1.92
C LEU A 539 -10.20 18.97 1.10
N PHE A 540 -10.03 18.96 -0.21
CA PHE A 540 -10.93 18.30 -1.15
C PHE A 540 -10.52 16.87 -1.46
N HIS A 541 -11.49 15.97 -1.57
CA HIS A 541 -11.30 14.61 -2.05
C HIS A 541 -12.37 14.25 -3.09
N GLY A 542 -11.94 14.04 -4.34
CA GLY A 542 -12.81 13.58 -5.42
C GLY A 542 -12.92 12.07 -5.41
N THR A 543 -14.14 11.53 -5.55
CA THR A 543 -14.39 10.10 -5.52
C THR A 543 -15.62 9.72 -6.35
N GLU A 544 -15.86 8.42 -6.50
CA GLU A 544 -17.05 7.88 -7.15
C GLU A 544 -18.24 7.85 -6.20
N GLN A 545 -19.45 8.08 -6.72
CA GLN A 545 -20.68 8.08 -5.91
C GLN A 545 -20.94 6.73 -5.21
N ALA A 546 -20.45 5.63 -5.77
CA ALA A 546 -20.55 4.30 -5.16
C ALA A 546 -19.77 4.15 -3.84
N LEU A 547 -18.83 5.06 -3.53
CA LEU A 547 -18.04 5.04 -2.30
C LEU A 547 -18.58 5.96 -1.21
N LEU A 548 -19.60 6.78 -1.50
CA LEU A 548 -20.15 7.77 -0.58
C LEU A 548 -20.56 7.15 0.76
N GLU A 549 -21.40 6.10 0.72
CA GLU A 549 -21.92 5.46 1.94
C GLU A 549 -20.78 4.88 2.79
N ALA A 550 -19.83 4.20 2.15
CA ALA A 550 -18.69 3.60 2.83
C ALA A 550 -17.78 4.65 3.49
N ILE A 551 -17.53 5.78 2.83
CA ILE A 551 -16.71 6.87 3.38
C ILE A 551 -17.42 7.53 4.56
N CYS A 552 -18.72 7.81 4.44
CA CYS A 552 -19.47 8.44 5.53
C CYS A 552 -19.60 7.54 6.77
N GLU A 553 -19.68 6.22 6.59
CA GLU A 553 -19.81 5.27 7.69
C GLU A 553 -18.46 4.87 8.31
N GLN A 554 -17.46 4.58 7.48
CA GLN A 554 -16.20 3.96 7.91
C GLN A 554 -14.94 4.82 7.73
N ASN A 555 -15.11 6.05 7.21
CA ASN A 555 -14.06 7.00 6.86
C ASN A 555 -13.25 6.60 5.60
N PHE A 556 -12.32 7.46 5.18
CA PHE A 556 -11.44 7.21 4.03
C PHE A 556 -10.43 6.09 4.34
N ASP A 557 -10.54 4.94 3.65
CA ASP A 557 -9.55 3.87 3.71
C ASP A 557 -8.87 3.73 2.34
N TRP A 558 -7.66 4.24 2.20
CA TRP A 558 -6.91 4.22 0.94
C TRP A 558 -6.65 2.80 0.41
N ARG A 559 -6.74 1.77 1.26
CA ARG A 559 -6.62 0.37 0.83
C ARG A 559 -7.85 -0.11 0.05
N ILE A 560 -8.96 0.64 0.16
CA ILE A 560 -10.26 0.30 -0.44
C ILE A 560 -10.72 1.38 -1.43
N CYS A 561 -10.49 2.66 -1.14
CA CYS A 561 -10.92 3.82 -1.93
C CYS A 561 -10.11 4.07 -3.22
N GLY A 562 -9.23 3.14 -3.60
CA GLY A 562 -8.39 3.24 -4.80
C GLY A 562 -7.10 4.04 -4.55
N VAL A 563 -5.99 3.58 -5.14
CA VAL A 563 -4.69 4.25 -5.06
C VAL A 563 -4.51 5.12 -6.31
N HIS A 564 -5.29 6.20 -6.41
CA HIS A 564 -5.12 7.13 -7.53
C HIS A 564 -3.90 8.03 -7.28
N GLY A 565 -2.82 7.78 -8.02
CA GLY A 565 -1.60 8.58 -7.98
C GLY A 565 -0.79 8.39 -6.69
N SER A 566 -0.07 7.27 -6.55
CA SER A 566 0.79 6.98 -5.38
C SER A 566 2.12 7.74 -5.36
N HIS A 567 2.26 8.88 -6.02
CA HIS A 567 3.56 9.56 -6.20
C HIS A 567 4.20 10.04 -4.89
N TYR A 568 3.37 10.38 -3.89
CA TYR A 568 3.82 10.96 -2.62
C TYR A 568 3.60 10.03 -1.42
N GLY A 569 3.25 8.77 -1.68
CA GLY A 569 3.05 7.71 -0.68
C GLY A 569 1.79 6.89 -0.93
N LYS A 570 1.65 5.78 -0.22
CA LYS A 570 0.46 4.92 -0.25
C LYS A 570 -0.47 5.30 0.91
N GLY A 571 -1.28 6.33 0.68
CA GLY A 571 -2.22 6.88 1.65
C GLY A 571 -3.44 7.51 0.96
N SER A 572 -4.33 8.11 1.74
CA SER A 572 -5.50 8.86 1.23
C SER A 572 -5.04 10.24 0.77
N TYR A 573 -5.37 10.60 -0.47
CA TYR A 573 -4.95 11.87 -1.08
C TYR A 573 -6.01 12.95 -0.90
N PHE A 574 -5.58 14.13 -0.45
CA PHE A 574 -6.42 15.31 -0.29
C PHE A 574 -5.77 16.49 -0.98
N ALA A 575 -6.54 17.26 -1.73
CA ALA A 575 -6.04 18.42 -2.46
C ALA A 575 -6.49 19.73 -1.80
N ARG A 576 -5.61 20.72 -1.80
CA ARG A 576 -5.99 22.10 -1.45
C ARG A 576 -7.02 22.67 -2.43
N ASP A 577 -6.88 22.32 -3.70
CA ASP A 577 -7.63 22.91 -4.80
C ASP A 577 -8.68 21.92 -5.33
N ALA A 578 -9.97 22.31 -5.30
CA ALA A 578 -11.08 21.50 -5.78
C ALA A 578 -10.91 21.06 -7.25
N SER A 579 -10.30 21.89 -8.09
CA SER A 579 -10.03 21.57 -9.50
C SER A 579 -9.13 20.35 -9.70
N TYR A 580 -8.22 20.08 -8.75
CA TYR A 580 -7.41 18.87 -8.75
C TYR A 580 -8.28 17.64 -8.46
N SER A 581 -9.08 17.72 -7.38
CA SER A 581 -9.99 16.64 -6.96
C SER A 581 -11.06 16.31 -8.00
N ASN A 582 -11.54 17.30 -8.78
CA ASN A 582 -12.53 17.09 -9.84
C ASN A 582 -12.10 16.07 -10.91
N LYS A 583 -10.78 15.89 -11.13
CA LYS A 583 -10.24 14.89 -12.07
C LYS A 583 -10.57 13.45 -11.65
N TYR A 584 -10.81 13.24 -10.36
CA TYR A 584 -11.08 11.95 -9.74
C TYR A 584 -12.56 11.77 -9.37
N SER A 585 -13.38 12.82 -9.50
CA SER A 585 -14.83 12.73 -9.36
C SER A 585 -15.47 12.20 -10.64
N ALA A 586 -16.04 11.00 -10.57
CA ALA A 586 -16.77 10.35 -11.66
C ALA A 586 -18.24 10.83 -11.72
N LEU A 587 -18.84 10.75 -12.91
CA LEU A 587 -20.27 11.07 -13.12
C LEU A 587 -21.15 10.01 -12.47
N GLY A 588 -22.19 10.43 -11.76
CA GLY A 588 -23.21 9.52 -11.21
C GLY A 588 -23.96 8.80 -12.33
N GLY A 589 -24.16 7.48 -12.18
CA GLY A 589 -24.77 6.61 -13.19
C GLY A 589 -26.24 6.92 -13.54
N GLY A 590 -26.89 7.86 -12.84
CA GLY A 590 -28.25 8.29 -13.10
C GLY A 590 -28.34 9.50 -14.01
N GLY A 591 -28.05 9.34 -15.31
CA GLY A 591 -28.49 10.20 -16.44
C GLY A 591 -28.23 11.72 -16.43
N GLY A 592 -27.74 12.33 -15.34
CA GLY A 592 -27.80 13.77 -15.10
C GLY A 592 -26.47 14.51 -15.02
N GLY A 593 -25.33 13.85 -15.29
CA GLY A 593 -24.02 14.51 -15.38
C GLY A 593 -23.48 15.10 -14.07
N LYS A 594 -24.06 14.76 -12.90
CA LYS A 594 -23.65 15.27 -11.59
C LYS A 594 -22.45 14.52 -11.03
N LYS A 595 -21.59 15.24 -10.32
CA LYS A 595 -20.41 14.75 -9.60
C LYS A 595 -20.54 15.02 -8.11
N ILE A 596 -19.84 14.21 -7.32
CA ILE A 596 -19.67 14.44 -5.88
C ILE A 596 -18.21 14.71 -5.54
N MET A 597 -17.99 15.50 -4.49
CA MET A 597 -16.69 15.73 -3.89
C MET A 597 -16.83 15.91 -2.39
N PHE A 598 -15.93 15.31 -1.62
CA PHE A 598 -15.85 15.55 -0.18
C PHE A 598 -15.01 16.80 0.10
N VAL A 599 -15.44 17.59 1.08
CA VAL A 599 -14.59 18.51 1.83
C VAL A 599 -14.37 17.88 3.20
N ALA A 600 -13.13 17.51 3.48
CA ALA A 600 -12.75 16.83 4.70
C ALA A 600 -11.90 17.75 5.56
N THR A 601 -12.10 17.67 6.87
CA THR A 601 -11.23 18.29 7.86
C THR A 601 -10.10 17.30 8.17
N VAL A 602 -8.86 17.73 7.93
CA VAL A 602 -7.68 16.87 7.91
C VAL A 602 -6.63 17.39 8.90
N LEU A 603 -6.18 16.52 9.80
CA LEU A 603 -5.03 16.75 10.68
C LEU A 603 -3.73 16.54 9.91
N VAL A 604 -3.25 17.58 9.23
CA VAL A 604 -2.03 17.51 8.41
C VAL A 604 -0.76 17.50 9.24
N GLY A 605 -0.80 18.11 10.44
CA GLY A 605 0.34 18.16 11.36
C GLY A 605 1.62 18.72 10.72
N ASP A 606 2.79 18.21 11.13
CA ASP A 606 4.02 18.40 10.36
C ASP A 606 4.08 17.43 9.20
N TYR A 607 4.48 17.97 8.06
CA TYR A 607 4.59 17.22 6.83
C TYR A 607 5.98 17.32 6.24
N ILE A 608 6.27 16.37 5.36
CA ILE A 608 7.51 16.32 4.58
C ILE A 608 7.20 15.92 3.14
N LYS A 609 8.14 16.18 2.22
CA LYS A 609 7.99 15.78 0.83
C LYS A 609 7.83 14.25 0.72
N GLY A 610 6.74 13.83 0.08
CA GLY A 610 6.40 12.43 -0.09
C GLY A 610 7.24 11.72 -1.16
N ARG A 611 7.24 10.39 -1.11
CA ARG A 611 7.83 9.50 -2.10
C ARG A 611 6.92 8.29 -2.30
N SER A 612 6.90 7.72 -3.50
CA SER A 612 5.96 6.66 -3.86
C SER A 612 6.12 5.35 -3.06
N ALA A 613 7.32 5.11 -2.54
CA ALA A 613 7.61 3.95 -1.71
C ALA A 613 7.03 4.05 -0.29
N TYR A 614 6.68 5.25 0.20
CA TYR A 614 6.27 5.45 1.59
C TYR A 614 4.94 4.75 1.89
N LEU A 615 4.94 3.89 2.91
CA LEU A 615 3.76 3.23 3.48
C LEU A 615 3.25 3.92 4.75
N ARG A 616 4.09 4.77 5.34
CA ARG A 616 3.80 5.70 6.44
C ARG A 616 4.70 6.92 6.29
N PRO A 617 4.44 8.04 6.97
CA PRO A 617 5.37 9.17 6.98
C PRO A 617 6.75 8.74 7.50
N PRO A 618 7.85 9.29 6.97
CA PRO A 618 9.19 8.93 7.41
C PRO A 618 9.50 9.49 8.81
N ALA A 619 10.56 8.97 9.45
CA ALA A 619 11.07 9.49 10.70
C ALA A 619 11.59 10.93 10.54
N ARG A 620 11.55 11.72 11.61
CA ARG A 620 12.08 13.08 11.60
C ARG A 620 13.60 13.05 11.63
N GLU A 621 14.23 13.88 10.79
CA GLU A 621 15.70 14.01 10.77
C GLU A 621 16.25 14.60 12.08
N LYS A 622 15.46 15.45 12.75
CA LYS A 622 15.78 16.04 14.05
C LYS A 622 14.61 15.86 15.00
N GLY A 623 14.84 15.19 16.14
CA GLY A 623 13.83 14.90 17.16
C GLY A 623 13.35 13.44 17.16
N LYS A 624 12.54 13.07 18.15
CA LYS A 624 11.95 11.73 18.25
C LYS A 624 10.63 11.66 17.48
N GLY A 625 10.40 10.54 16.79
CA GLY A 625 9.12 10.22 16.14
C GLY A 625 9.06 10.46 14.63
N PHE A 626 7.85 10.32 14.08
CA PHE A 626 7.56 10.41 12.65
C PHE A 626 6.92 11.75 12.28
N TYR A 627 6.98 12.11 11.01
CA TYR A 627 6.09 13.14 10.45
C TYR A 627 4.63 12.67 10.51
N ASP A 628 3.70 13.60 10.35
CA ASP A 628 2.27 13.35 10.47
C ASP A 628 1.62 13.09 9.11
N SER A 629 2.17 13.67 8.04
CA SER A 629 1.70 13.47 6.66
C SER A 629 2.80 13.69 5.62
N CYS A 630 2.51 13.38 4.36
CA CYS A 630 3.40 13.64 3.22
C CYS A 630 2.76 14.64 2.25
N VAL A 631 3.58 15.45 1.57
CA VAL A 631 3.13 16.47 0.62
C VAL A 631 3.89 16.42 -0.70
N ASP A 632 3.33 17.04 -1.75
CA ASP A 632 4.00 17.24 -3.03
C ASP A 632 5.16 18.25 -2.94
N SER A 633 4.95 19.35 -2.21
CA SER A 633 5.93 20.40 -1.96
C SER A 633 5.84 20.92 -0.53
N VAL A 634 6.98 21.07 0.15
CA VAL A 634 7.02 21.55 1.55
C VAL A 634 6.76 23.05 1.64
N SER A 635 7.19 23.83 0.65
CA SER A 635 7.06 25.30 0.67
C SER A 635 5.65 25.78 0.31
N ASN A 636 4.94 25.04 -0.55
CA ASN A 636 3.58 25.36 -0.99
C ASN A 636 2.83 24.07 -1.32
N PRO A 637 2.38 23.33 -0.30
CA PRO A 637 1.71 22.05 -0.50
C PRO A 637 0.36 22.25 -1.21
N SER A 638 0.15 21.49 -2.29
CA SER A 638 -1.12 21.41 -2.99
C SER A 638 -1.82 20.07 -2.79
N ILE A 639 -1.06 19.04 -2.41
CA ILE A 639 -1.52 17.67 -2.15
C ILE A 639 -1.00 17.23 -0.79
N PHE A 640 -1.88 16.63 0.00
CA PHE A 640 -1.57 15.98 1.28
C PHE A 640 -1.92 14.50 1.19
N VAL A 641 -1.00 13.66 1.64
CA VAL A 641 -1.17 12.20 1.73
C VAL A 641 -1.24 11.81 3.19
N ILE A 642 -2.38 11.27 3.57
CA ILE A 642 -2.71 10.89 4.94
C ILE A 642 -2.74 9.37 5.05
N PHE A 643 -1.96 8.82 5.98
CA PHE A 643 -1.78 7.39 6.12
C PHE A 643 -2.72 6.80 7.17
N GLU A 644 -3.09 7.58 8.20
CA GLU A 644 -4.03 7.16 9.24
C GLU A 644 -5.41 7.79 9.03
N LYS A 645 -6.42 6.94 8.80
CA LYS A 645 -7.79 7.41 8.53
C LYS A 645 -8.41 8.24 9.66
N HIS A 646 -7.92 8.08 10.89
CA HIS A 646 -8.40 8.86 12.04
C HIS A 646 -7.93 10.32 12.01
N GLN A 647 -6.96 10.67 11.16
CA GLN A 647 -6.56 12.06 10.90
C GLN A 647 -7.56 12.81 10.01
N VAL A 648 -8.65 12.16 9.57
CA VAL A 648 -9.60 12.74 8.62
C VAL A 648 -11.00 12.67 9.19
N TYR A 649 -11.78 13.73 9.01
CA TYR A 649 -13.23 13.73 9.18
C TYR A 649 -13.89 14.20 7.86
N PRO A 650 -14.71 13.38 7.19
CA PRO A 650 -15.45 13.82 6.01
C PRO A 650 -16.55 14.79 6.44
N GLU A 651 -16.36 16.10 6.33
CA GLU A 651 -17.28 17.07 6.95
C GLU A 651 -18.44 17.45 6.02
N PHE A 652 -18.15 17.66 4.74
CA PHE A 652 -19.16 18.06 3.75
C PHE A 652 -19.08 17.21 2.47
N ILE A 653 -20.23 17.08 1.81
CA ILE A 653 -20.38 16.53 0.47
C ILE A 653 -20.93 17.63 -0.42
N VAL A 654 -20.22 17.92 -1.51
CA VAL A 654 -20.61 18.89 -2.53
C VAL A 654 -21.08 18.13 -3.76
N GLU A 655 -22.33 18.31 -4.16
CA GLU A 655 -22.86 17.84 -5.45
C GLU A 655 -22.81 19.00 -6.45
N TYR A 656 -22.19 18.78 -7.61
CA TYR A 656 -21.97 19.82 -8.62
C TYR A 656 -21.98 19.27 -10.06
N SER A 657 -22.02 20.16 -11.04
CA SER A 657 -21.85 19.85 -12.48
C SER A 657 -20.89 20.80 -13.17
#